data_AF-A0A849QRH8-F1
#
_entry.id   AF-A0A849QRH8-F1
#
_cell.length_a   1.000
_cell.length_b   1.000
_cell.length_c   1.000
_cell.angle_alpha   90.00
_cell.angle_beta   90.00
_cell.angle_gamma   90.00
#
_symmetry.space_group_name_H-M   'P 1'
#
loop_
_entity.id
_entity.type
_entity.pdbx_description
1 polymer ?
#
loop_
_entity_poly.entity_id
_entity_poly.type
_entity_poly.pdbx_seq_one_letter_code
_entity_poly.pdbx_strand_id
1 'polypeptide(L)'
;MRWKISVFLIAAIMLCVTLTGVAAAQEIKCAWDPCGEKVVQNDTDAVYALSKDLMLIGYYDENSNNRFDEKDGLYIDGLVDWRSSRWETESGDVRLTDFCDEYQPNTKIVHGDSDAGKQLKPLPGRFWGQAVVGFIDVNNDFVYDLADPLYVDTDGSSSVTVNDVRLTEDDAGEAYTRVTRDDSYLGEDLLDPVTYRTTLVTPIFAMLGYIDSDCSTTWTCVDKLYLQQLTSHYCWRDNDAELDVFEADSFEDLGAVVESNRYMFFDPNSFVADCVVTIGDFRIYIPQTAIDEENWPECGTKVKQTDVDAVYALSQDFMLIGYYDENSNNRFDEKDGLYIDGLLDCWVSRWETESGDVRLTDFCDEYDPNTKIVHGDSDAGKQLKQLPGRFFGQAVVGFIDVNNDFVYDLGDPLYVDTDNSSSVTVNDVRLTENETGEAYTRVTRDDSYLGEDLLDPVTYRTTLVTPIFAMLGYIDSDCSTTWTCVDKLYLQQMTSMCMIWKDSDAALDVFEVTTLADLGVLAENNRDMFFNRCGFVADSVVTIGDFRIYIPPEAINEGWPKCGTKVELCDIDAVYALIRDFMLIGYYDENSNNRFDEKDGLYIDGLVDWWASRWETESGDVRFTDFCGEYEPNTKIVHGDNDAGKQLKPLPGRFWGQAVVGFVDVYNDFVYDLADPLYVDTDDSSSVTVNDVRLTENETGVAYTRVTRDDSYLGEDLLDPVTYRTTLVTPIFAMLGYIDSDCSTTWTCVDILYLQQITCHRCCCWIDSDEALDEFEVNSLEELGEVTEKNRHLFFPDCCFVADCVVTIGDFRAYVPPGMIDENSDDTQDVDTFDPMVYDTQNPFGVIEKDEVFNAIADYLFDGTITKDNVYAVIGKYLFG
;
A
#
# COMPACT_ATOMS: atom_id res chain seq x y z
N MET A 1 55.59 44.04 -47.46
CA MET A 1 55.42 42.67 -46.93
C MET A 1 55.39 42.60 -45.40
N ARG A 2 56.26 43.30 -44.66
CA ARG A 2 56.27 43.26 -43.18
C ARG A 2 54.95 43.68 -42.51
N TRP A 3 54.20 44.61 -43.10
CA TRP A 3 52.94 45.09 -42.53
C TRP A 3 51.79 44.07 -42.60
N LYS A 4 51.77 43.19 -43.61
CA LYS A 4 50.73 42.15 -43.75
C LYS A 4 50.94 40.97 -42.81
N ILE A 5 52.18 40.68 -42.43
CA ILE A 5 52.51 39.61 -41.48
C ILE A 5 52.14 40.03 -40.05
N SER A 6 52.33 41.31 -39.69
CA SER A 6 51.95 41.82 -38.37
C SER A 6 50.44 41.79 -38.14
N VAL A 7 49.63 42.09 -39.16
CA VAL A 7 48.16 42.03 -39.04
C VAL A 7 47.66 40.60 -38.90
N PHE A 8 48.27 39.65 -39.62
CA PHE A 8 47.93 38.22 -39.47
C PHE A 8 48.35 37.65 -38.11
N LEU A 9 49.51 38.08 -37.58
CA LEU A 9 49.95 37.63 -36.26
C LEU A 9 49.06 38.20 -35.15
N ILE A 10 48.61 39.46 -35.28
CA ILE A 10 47.68 40.09 -34.33
C ILE A 10 46.30 39.42 -34.40
N ALA A 11 45.81 39.11 -35.61
CA ALA A 11 44.55 38.39 -35.79
C ALA A 11 44.62 36.95 -35.24
N ALA A 12 45.73 36.25 -35.43
CA ALA A 12 45.93 34.90 -34.89
C ALA A 12 46.07 34.91 -33.36
N ILE A 13 46.75 35.90 -32.79
CA ILE A 13 46.84 36.06 -31.33
C ILE A 13 45.48 36.44 -30.75
N MET A 14 44.71 37.33 -31.40
CA MET A 14 43.34 37.65 -30.97
C MET A 14 42.42 36.43 -31.07
N LEU A 15 42.56 35.61 -32.13
CA LEU A 15 41.78 34.37 -32.28
C LEU A 15 42.15 33.32 -31.22
N CYS A 16 43.43 33.17 -30.88
CA CYS A 16 43.86 32.28 -29.81
C CYS A 16 43.43 32.79 -28.43
N VAL A 17 43.44 34.11 -28.18
CA VAL A 17 42.96 34.69 -26.90
C VAL A 17 41.43 34.59 -26.79
N THR A 18 40.68 34.67 -27.89
CA THR A 18 39.23 34.40 -27.88
C THR A 18 38.91 32.91 -27.71
N LEU A 19 39.79 31.99 -28.16
CA LEU A 19 39.55 30.55 -28.02
C LEU A 19 40.05 29.99 -26.67
N THR A 20 41.00 30.62 -26.00
CA THR A 20 41.43 30.23 -24.64
C THR A 20 40.74 31.03 -23.53
N GLY A 21 40.01 32.10 -23.87
CA GLY A 21 39.27 32.95 -22.93
C GLY A 21 37.85 32.50 -22.60
N VAL A 22 37.36 31.40 -23.20
CA VAL A 22 36.01 30.84 -22.96
C VAL A 22 36.04 29.63 -22.00
N ALA A 23 37.23 29.17 -21.58
CA ALA A 23 37.35 28.00 -20.70
C ALA A 23 37.57 28.33 -19.21
N ALA A 24 37.60 29.61 -18.81
CA ALA A 24 37.79 29.99 -17.41
C ALA A 24 37.31 31.42 -17.12
N ALA A 25 36.00 31.64 -16.96
CA ALA A 25 35.38 32.59 -16.03
C ALA A 25 33.88 32.78 -16.30
N GLN A 26 33.12 32.83 -15.20
CA GLN A 26 31.73 33.28 -15.02
C GLN A 26 30.64 32.23 -15.24
N GLU A 27 30.11 31.67 -14.14
CA GLU A 27 29.09 32.26 -13.25
C GLU A 27 27.68 32.04 -13.80
N ILE A 28 27.13 30.92 -13.34
CA ILE A 28 25.75 30.66 -12.94
C ILE A 28 24.88 31.92 -12.98
N LYS A 29 24.09 32.04 -14.04
CA LYS A 29 22.83 32.78 -14.03
C LYS A 29 21.73 31.77 -14.29
N CYS A 30 21.02 31.39 -13.24
CA CYS A 30 19.75 30.70 -13.30
C CYS A 30 18.78 31.57 -14.11
N ALA A 31 18.48 31.15 -15.33
CA ALA A 31 17.28 31.50 -16.04
C ALA A 31 16.66 30.15 -16.41
N TRP A 32 15.70 29.73 -15.59
CA TRP A 32 14.84 28.61 -15.89
C TRP A 32 13.82 29.10 -16.92
N ASP A 33 13.80 28.46 -18.10
CA ASP A 33 12.59 28.35 -18.90
C ASP A 33 11.89 27.02 -18.50
N PRO A 34 10.56 26.95 -18.59
CA PRO A 34 9.71 26.14 -17.73
C PRO A 34 9.79 24.64 -18.06
N CYS A 35 10.02 23.82 -17.04
CA CYS A 35 9.75 22.39 -17.03
C CYS A 35 8.25 22.15 -16.80
N GLY A 36 7.68 21.23 -17.57
CA GLY A 36 6.27 20.85 -17.54
C GLY A 36 5.87 20.10 -18.80
N GLU A 37 6.38 18.89 -19.00
CA GLU A 37 5.72 17.88 -19.81
C GLU A 37 5.11 16.82 -18.89
N LYS A 38 3.93 16.35 -19.27
CA LYS A 38 3.01 15.50 -18.51
C LYS A 38 3.58 14.08 -18.38
N VAL A 39 3.63 13.54 -17.15
CA VAL A 39 3.85 12.11 -16.91
C VAL A 39 2.62 11.34 -17.42
N VAL A 40 2.84 10.19 -18.05
CA VAL A 40 1.80 9.33 -18.65
C VAL A 40 1.69 8.07 -17.80
N GLN A 41 0.47 7.53 -17.65
CA GLN A 41 0.14 6.31 -16.92
C GLN A 41 1.12 5.13 -17.25
N ASN A 42 1.68 4.52 -16.19
CA ASN A 42 2.77 3.52 -16.10
C ASN A 42 4.08 4.06 -15.47
N ASP A 43 4.00 4.62 -14.26
CA ASP A 43 5.21 4.89 -13.46
C ASP A 43 5.53 3.67 -12.57
N THR A 44 6.81 3.32 -12.49
CA THR A 44 7.33 1.98 -12.14
C THR A 44 7.55 1.73 -10.65
N ASP A 45 7.28 2.73 -9.79
CA ASP A 45 7.81 2.76 -8.42
C ASP A 45 6.73 2.63 -7.32
N ALA A 46 5.49 2.29 -7.70
CA ALA A 46 4.44 1.99 -6.73
C ALA A 46 4.50 0.53 -6.28
N VAL A 47 4.72 0.30 -4.98
CA VAL A 47 4.87 -1.03 -4.38
C VAL A 47 3.51 -1.53 -3.89
N TYR A 48 3.01 -2.63 -4.45
CA TYR A 48 1.77 -3.27 -4.02
C TYR A 48 2.05 -4.66 -3.45
N ALA A 49 1.25 -5.06 -2.46
CA ALA A 49 1.31 -6.40 -1.89
C ALA A 49 0.40 -7.35 -2.71
N LEU A 50 0.94 -8.44 -3.25
CA LEU A 50 0.11 -9.53 -3.79
C LEU A 50 -0.77 -10.14 -2.69
N SER A 51 -1.90 -10.72 -3.09
CA SER A 51 -2.67 -11.64 -2.24
C SER A 51 -1.72 -12.70 -1.65
N LYS A 52 -1.77 -12.91 -0.32
CA LYS A 52 -0.99 -13.94 0.41
C LYS A 52 -1.45 -15.34 0.04
N ASP A 53 -1.15 -15.75 -1.17
CA ASP A 53 -1.25 -17.14 -1.59
C ASP A 53 -0.03 -17.90 -1.05
N LEU A 54 -0.29 -19.08 -0.49
CA LEU A 54 0.70 -19.96 0.16
C LEU A 54 1.74 -20.52 -0.83
N MET A 55 2.79 -19.77 -1.19
CA MET A 55 3.87 -20.32 -2.02
C MET A 55 4.49 -21.58 -1.38
N LEU A 56 4.59 -22.67 -2.14
CA LEU A 56 5.08 -23.97 -1.66
C LEU A 56 6.41 -24.33 -2.32
N ILE A 57 7.25 -25.12 -1.65
CA ILE A 57 8.43 -25.71 -2.27
C ILE A 57 8.20 -27.17 -2.60
N GLY A 58 8.53 -27.54 -3.84
CA GLY A 58 8.48 -28.90 -4.33
C GLY A 58 9.66 -29.21 -5.26
N TYR A 59 9.93 -30.50 -5.44
CA TYR A 59 10.93 -30.95 -6.41
C TYR A 59 10.34 -31.86 -7.47
N TYR A 60 10.86 -31.77 -8.69
CA TYR A 60 10.57 -32.72 -9.76
C TYR A 60 11.60 -33.85 -9.75
N ASP A 61 11.12 -35.06 -9.47
CA ASP A 61 11.93 -36.29 -9.42
C ASP A 61 12.15 -36.86 -10.83
N GLU A 62 13.17 -36.36 -11.53
CA GLU A 62 13.45 -36.71 -12.94
C GLU A 62 13.72 -38.21 -13.08
N ASN A 63 14.41 -38.79 -12.11
CA ASN A 63 14.86 -40.17 -12.16
C ASN A 63 13.90 -41.17 -11.48
N SER A 64 12.79 -40.67 -10.92
CA SER A 64 11.70 -41.42 -10.29
C SER A 64 12.11 -42.28 -9.09
N ASN A 65 13.10 -41.85 -8.30
CA ASN A 65 13.59 -42.60 -7.13
C ASN A 65 12.94 -42.18 -5.79
N ASN A 66 12.06 -41.16 -5.82
CA ASN A 66 11.41 -40.50 -4.68
C ASN A 66 12.39 -39.91 -3.66
N ARG A 67 13.50 -39.34 -4.12
CA ARG A 67 14.50 -38.65 -3.31
C ARG A 67 15.05 -37.49 -4.10
N PHE A 68 15.11 -36.31 -3.48
CA PHE A 68 15.78 -35.19 -4.07
C PHE A 68 17.29 -35.47 -4.24
N ASP A 69 17.75 -35.52 -5.48
CA ASP A 69 19.17 -35.71 -5.83
C ASP A 69 19.63 -34.82 -6.99
N GLU A 70 20.90 -34.98 -7.38
CA GLU A 70 21.62 -34.19 -8.39
C GLU A 70 20.96 -34.10 -9.77
N LYS A 71 19.90 -34.87 -10.05
CA LYS A 71 19.15 -34.83 -11.31
C LYS A 71 17.82 -34.10 -11.23
N ASP A 72 17.36 -33.80 -10.03
CA ASP A 72 16.03 -33.26 -9.83
C ASP A 72 16.03 -31.74 -10.00
N GLY A 73 14.87 -31.14 -10.27
CA GLY A 73 14.70 -29.69 -10.20
C GLY A 73 14.03 -29.31 -8.88
N LEU A 74 14.47 -28.25 -8.20
CA LEU A 74 13.77 -27.67 -7.06
C LEU A 74 13.06 -26.37 -7.47
N TYR A 75 11.82 -26.18 -7.02
CA TYR A 75 10.97 -25.08 -7.43
C TYR A 75 10.25 -24.44 -6.24
N ILE A 76 10.02 -23.13 -6.32
CA ILE A 76 8.98 -22.43 -5.57
C ILE A 76 7.76 -22.35 -6.48
N ASP A 77 6.70 -23.03 -6.07
CA ASP A 77 5.39 -22.98 -6.67
C ASP A 77 4.70 -21.67 -6.26
N GLY A 78 4.55 -20.78 -7.24
CA GLY A 78 3.98 -19.44 -7.06
C GLY A 78 2.46 -19.41 -7.23
N LEU A 79 1.88 -20.46 -7.79
CA LEU A 79 0.46 -20.55 -8.12
C LEU A 79 -0.12 -21.75 -7.38
N VAL A 80 -0.56 -21.52 -6.15
CA VAL A 80 -0.97 -22.59 -5.23
C VAL A 80 -2.19 -23.33 -5.75
N ASP A 81 -1.96 -24.34 -6.56
CA ASP A 81 -3.00 -25.10 -7.23
C ASP A 81 -3.42 -26.33 -6.41
N TRP A 82 -3.18 -26.36 -5.09
CA TRP A 82 -3.29 -27.54 -4.21
C TRP A 82 -4.59 -28.36 -4.30
N ARG A 83 -5.67 -27.79 -4.88
CA ARG A 83 -6.94 -28.46 -5.14
C ARG A 83 -6.96 -29.23 -6.46
N SER A 84 -6.20 -28.79 -7.45
CA SER A 84 -5.81 -29.60 -8.57
C SER A 84 -5.07 -30.80 -7.98
N SER A 85 -5.45 -32.01 -8.39
CA SER A 85 -4.72 -33.23 -8.01
C SER A 85 -3.29 -33.27 -8.60
N ARG A 86 -2.83 -32.17 -9.19
CA ARG A 86 -1.61 -32.04 -9.98
C ARG A 86 -0.81 -30.88 -9.42
N TRP A 87 -0.26 -31.05 -8.24
CA TRP A 87 0.86 -30.21 -7.82
C TRP A 87 1.97 -30.40 -8.86
N GLU A 88 2.04 -29.50 -9.83
CA GLU A 88 2.88 -29.56 -11.01
C GLU A 88 3.54 -28.21 -11.24
N THR A 89 4.67 -28.20 -11.93
CA THR A 89 5.34 -26.96 -12.29
C THR A 89 4.54 -26.20 -13.34
N GLU A 90 4.33 -24.90 -13.14
CA GLU A 90 3.53 -24.06 -14.03
C GLU A 90 4.25 -22.76 -14.41
N SER A 91 3.69 -22.04 -15.38
CA SER A 91 4.25 -20.74 -15.77
C SER A 91 4.11 -19.76 -14.61
N GLY A 92 5.20 -19.20 -14.13
CA GLY A 92 5.25 -18.37 -12.93
C GLY A 92 6.14 -18.96 -11.83
N ASP A 93 6.23 -20.28 -11.72
CA ASP A 93 7.07 -20.93 -10.70
C ASP A 93 8.54 -20.53 -10.83
N VAL A 94 9.24 -20.46 -9.70
CA VAL A 94 10.64 -20.04 -9.66
C VAL A 94 11.54 -21.26 -9.47
N ARG A 95 12.52 -21.44 -10.37
CA ARG A 95 13.55 -22.47 -10.24
C ARG A 95 14.55 -22.10 -9.15
N LEU A 96 14.77 -22.98 -8.18
CA LEU A 96 15.84 -22.84 -7.18
C LEU A 96 17.10 -23.63 -7.53
N THR A 97 17.02 -24.57 -8.48
CA THR A 97 18.18 -25.24 -9.06
C THR A 97 18.09 -25.18 -10.58
N ASP A 98 19.17 -25.54 -11.26
CA ASP A 98 19.13 -25.79 -12.70
C ASP A 98 18.18 -26.94 -13.07
N PHE A 99 17.66 -26.89 -14.29
CA PHE A 99 16.89 -27.97 -14.89
C PHE A 99 17.52 -28.41 -16.22
N CYS A 100 17.99 -29.67 -16.27
CA CYS A 100 18.57 -30.33 -17.45
C CYS A 100 19.67 -29.54 -18.18
N ASP A 101 20.46 -28.72 -17.48
CA ASP A 101 21.43 -27.75 -18.03
C ASP A 101 20.82 -26.70 -19.01
N GLU A 102 19.50 -26.72 -19.23
CA GLU A 102 18.78 -25.88 -20.19
C GLU A 102 18.31 -24.58 -19.52
N TYR A 103 17.75 -24.69 -18.32
CA TYR A 103 17.25 -23.55 -17.55
C TYR A 103 18.12 -23.34 -16.32
N GLN A 104 18.61 -22.12 -16.17
CA GLN A 104 19.40 -21.73 -15.02
C GLN A 104 18.50 -21.59 -13.78
N PRO A 105 19.05 -21.78 -12.57
CA PRO A 105 18.34 -21.40 -11.36
C PRO A 105 17.97 -19.92 -11.39
N ASN A 106 17.06 -19.53 -10.51
CA ASN A 106 16.55 -18.16 -10.39
C ASN A 106 15.91 -17.63 -11.68
N THR A 107 15.17 -18.49 -12.35
CA THR A 107 14.37 -18.12 -13.51
C THR A 107 12.94 -18.57 -13.29
N LYS A 108 11.99 -17.76 -13.75
CA LYS A 108 10.59 -18.16 -13.83
C LYS A 108 10.41 -19.21 -14.92
N ILE A 109 9.59 -20.21 -14.67
CA ILE A 109 9.07 -21.09 -15.72
C ILE A 109 8.18 -20.25 -16.62
N VAL A 110 8.41 -20.30 -17.92
CA VAL A 110 7.54 -19.68 -18.92
C VAL A 110 6.78 -20.74 -19.70
N HIS A 111 5.64 -20.35 -20.27
CA HIS A 111 4.84 -21.25 -21.10
C HIS A 111 5.69 -21.88 -22.23
N GLY A 112 5.79 -23.21 -22.20
CA GLY A 112 6.49 -24.00 -23.22
C GLY A 112 7.87 -24.47 -22.80
N ASP A 113 8.36 -24.08 -21.62
CA ASP A 113 9.56 -24.67 -21.05
C ASP A 113 9.40 -26.18 -20.86
N SER A 114 10.51 -26.91 -21.01
CA SER A 114 10.49 -28.37 -21.01
C SER A 114 10.18 -28.98 -19.63
N ASP A 115 10.27 -28.16 -18.58
CA ASP A 115 9.86 -28.42 -17.21
C ASP A 115 8.48 -27.85 -16.86
N ALA A 116 7.69 -27.29 -17.78
CA ALA A 116 6.29 -26.98 -17.49
C ALA A 116 5.42 -28.27 -17.46
N GLY A 117 4.46 -28.35 -16.54
CA GLY A 117 3.54 -29.47 -16.32
C GLY A 117 4.20 -30.71 -15.69
N LYS A 118 5.27 -30.54 -14.91
CA LYS A 118 5.96 -31.64 -14.22
C LYS A 118 5.44 -31.79 -12.81
N GLN A 119 4.95 -32.97 -12.47
CA GLN A 119 4.46 -33.24 -11.13
C GLN A 119 5.56 -33.06 -10.07
N LEU A 120 5.33 -32.12 -9.15
CA LEU A 120 6.16 -31.85 -8.00
C LEU A 120 5.91 -32.85 -6.88
N LYS A 121 6.93 -33.04 -6.05
CA LYS A 121 6.90 -33.85 -4.83
C LYS A 121 7.33 -33.01 -3.64
N PRO A 122 6.76 -33.28 -2.46
CA PRO A 122 7.13 -32.56 -1.24
C PRO A 122 8.52 -32.99 -0.80
N LEU A 123 9.30 -32.04 -0.29
CA LEU A 123 10.52 -32.35 0.42
C LEU A 123 10.20 -33.02 1.78
N PRO A 124 11.12 -33.82 2.33
CA PRO A 124 10.98 -34.41 3.67
C PRO A 124 11.01 -33.33 4.76
N GLY A 125 9.87 -32.68 4.99
CA GLY A 125 9.67 -31.66 6.02
C GLY A 125 8.75 -32.12 7.15
N ARG A 126 9.01 -31.64 8.38
CA ARG A 126 8.14 -31.90 9.55
C ARG A 126 6.78 -31.18 9.46
N PHE A 127 6.72 -30.07 8.74
CA PHE A 127 5.53 -29.25 8.60
C PHE A 127 4.97 -29.42 7.19
N TRP A 128 3.98 -30.31 7.04
CA TRP A 128 3.23 -30.50 5.79
C TRP A 128 4.07 -30.88 4.56
N GLY A 129 5.28 -31.41 4.75
CA GLY A 129 6.19 -31.72 3.64
C GLY A 129 6.85 -30.49 3.00
N GLN A 130 6.87 -29.36 3.71
CA GLN A 130 7.59 -28.16 3.29
C GLN A 130 9.04 -28.19 3.78
N ALA A 131 9.95 -27.72 2.93
CA ALA A 131 11.34 -27.54 3.31
C ALA A 131 11.47 -26.49 4.43
N VAL A 132 12.48 -26.68 5.26
CA VAL A 132 12.85 -25.71 6.29
C VAL A 132 14.12 -25.00 5.84
N VAL A 133 14.25 -23.75 6.25
CA VAL A 133 15.43 -22.92 5.94
C VAL A 133 16.28 -22.83 7.19
N GLY A 134 17.60 -22.88 7.03
CA GLY A 134 18.54 -22.64 8.09
C GLY A 134 19.76 -21.88 7.61
N PHE A 135 20.46 -21.23 8.54
CA PHE A 135 21.69 -20.48 8.26
C PHE A 135 22.87 -21.06 9.02
N ILE A 136 24.08 -20.75 8.55
CA ILE A 136 25.32 -20.99 9.29
C ILE A 136 25.76 -19.67 9.90
N ASP A 137 25.89 -19.63 11.21
CA ASP A 137 26.43 -18.49 11.93
C ASP A 137 27.97 -18.44 11.79
N VAL A 138 28.45 -17.73 10.77
CA VAL A 138 29.89 -17.68 10.44
C VAL A 138 30.63 -16.79 11.42
N ASN A 139 29.96 -15.76 11.95
CA ASN A 139 30.57 -14.74 12.80
C ASN A 139 30.44 -15.07 14.32
N ASN A 140 29.66 -16.09 14.69
CA ASN A 140 29.32 -16.57 16.04
C ASN A 140 28.53 -15.56 16.91
N ASP A 141 27.63 -14.77 16.32
CA ASP A 141 26.77 -13.84 17.06
C ASP A 141 25.36 -14.39 17.36
N PHE A 142 25.04 -15.60 16.87
CA PHE A 142 23.76 -16.29 16.99
C PHE A 142 22.57 -15.55 16.38
N VAL A 143 22.80 -14.63 15.45
CA VAL A 143 21.77 -13.86 14.76
C VAL A 143 21.98 -13.99 13.27
N TYR A 144 20.94 -14.37 12.52
CA TYR A 144 21.03 -14.37 11.07
C TYR A 144 21.33 -12.95 10.55
N ASP A 145 22.50 -12.76 9.92
CA ASP A 145 22.92 -11.47 9.38
C ASP A 145 23.43 -11.56 7.92
N LEU A 146 24.01 -10.47 7.40
CA LEU A 146 24.55 -10.42 6.03
C LEU A 146 25.73 -11.36 5.79
N ALA A 147 26.52 -11.70 6.80
CA ALA A 147 27.68 -12.59 6.70
C ALA A 147 27.31 -14.08 6.66
N ASP A 148 26.10 -14.43 7.09
CA ASP A 148 25.69 -15.82 7.26
C ASP A 148 25.07 -16.45 6.00
N PRO A 149 25.58 -17.59 5.52
CA PRO A 149 24.99 -18.26 4.38
C PRO A 149 23.71 -19.01 4.77
N LEU A 150 22.72 -18.94 3.88
CA LEU A 150 21.39 -19.50 4.04
C LEU A 150 21.19 -20.72 3.14
N TYR A 151 20.53 -21.76 3.65
CA TYR A 151 20.36 -23.06 3.00
C TYR A 151 18.90 -23.52 3.09
N VAL A 152 18.42 -24.16 2.02
CA VAL A 152 17.24 -25.03 2.07
C VAL A 152 17.71 -26.41 2.53
N ASP A 153 17.24 -26.86 3.69
CA ASP A 153 17.46 -28.22 4.20
C ASP A 153 16.49 -29.17 3.48
N THR A 154 17.04 -29.91 2.51
CA THR A 154 16.26 -30.73 1.58
C THR A 154 16.02 -32.13 2.10
N ASP A 155 16.72 -32.56 3.15
CA ASP A 155 16.58 -33.90 3.74
C ASP A 155 16.04 -33.89 5.18
N GLY A 156 15.84 -32.69 5.75
CA GLY A 156 15.29 -32.47 7.08
C GLY A 156 16.27 -32.84 8.21
N SER A 157 17.57 -32.82 7.92
CA SER A 157 18.63 -33.21 8.87
C SER A 157 18.97 -32.12 9.89
N SER A 158 18.61 -30.86 9.61
CA SER A 158 19.04 -29.66 10.34
C SER A 158 20.55 -29.47 10.38
N SER A 159 21.27 -29.97 9.37
CA SER A 159 22.67 -29.70 9.12
C SER A 159 22.93 -29.61 7.62
N VAL A 160 24.07 -29.06 7.23
CA VAL A 160 24.44 -28.94 5.82
C VAL A 160 24.81 -30.31 5.27
N THR A 161 24.00 -30.85 4.36
CA THR A 161 24.18 -32.15 3.72
C THR A 161 24.32 -32.05 2.21
N VAL A 162 24.79 -33.13 1.56
CA VAL A 162 24.86 -33.18 0.10
C VAL A 162 23.46 -33.08 -0.47
N ASN A 163 23.30 -32.21 -1.47
CA ASN A 163 22.05 -31.82 -2.15
C ASN A 163 21.22 -30.74 -1.47
N ASP A 164 21.57 -30.25 -0.28
CA ASP A 164 20.97 -29.01 0.21
C ASP A 164 21.25 -27.87 -0.77
N VAL A 165 20.36 -26.87 -0.82
CA VAL A 165 20.46 -25.79 -1.81
C VAL A 165 20.89 -24.52 -1.11
N ARG A 166 22.00 -23.93 -1.55
CA ARG A 166 22.42 -22.61 -1.09
C ARG A 166 21.44 -21.58 -1.62
N LEU A 167 20.90 -20.77 -0.74
CA LEU A 167 20.13 -19.60 -1.14
C LEU A 167 21.11 -18.46 -1.41
N THR A 168 22.07 -18.21 -0.53
CA THR A 168 23.07 -17.13 -0.68
C THR A 168 24.43 -17.62 -1.19
N GLU A 169 25.15 -16.78 -1.93
CA GLU A 169 26.57 -17.01 -2.26
C GLU A 169 27.47 -16.87 -1.02
N ASP A 170 28.48 -17.73 -0.90
CA ASP A 170 29.51 -17.68 0.13
C ASP A 170 30.87 -18.22 -0.36
N ASP A 171 31.83 -18.34 0.55
CA ASP A 171 33.16 -18.92 0.25
C ASP A 171 33.09 -20.41 -0.17
N ALA A 172 31.96 -21.09 0.07
CA ALA A 172 31.75 -22.51 -0.20
C ALA A 172 31.08 -22.76 -1.55
N GLY A 173 30.31 -21.80 -2.09
CA GLY A 173 29.71 -21.88 -3.42
C GLY A 173 28.83 -20.70 -3.82
N GLU A 174 28.42 -20.69 -5.09
CA GLU A 174 27.50 -19.69 -5.64
C GLU A 174 26.06 -19.92 -5.12
N ALA A 175 25.26 -18.86 -5.10
CA ALA A 175 23.83 -18.92 -4.81
C ALA A 175 23.10 -19.91 -5.76
N TYR A 176 22.05 -20.55 -5.26
CA TYR A 176 21.23 -21.54 -5.97
C TYR A 176 21.97 -22.78 -6.47
N THR A 177 23.16 -23.03 -5.92
CA THR A 177 23.89 -24.27 -6.19
C THR A 177 23.65 -25.30 -5.09
N ARG A 178 23.67 -26.57 -5.49
CA ARG A 178 23.61 -27.70 -4.55
C ARG A 178 24.89 -27.83 -3.75
N VAL A 179 24.78 -28.22 -2.50
CA VAL A 179 25.89 -28.60 -1.65
C VAL A 179 26.50 -29.89 -2.18
N THR A 180 27.81 -29.85 -2.45
CA THR A 180 28.57 -30.99 -2.96
C THR A 180 29.40 -31.62 -1.84
N ARG A 181 30.05 -32.75 -2.13
CA ARG A 181 30.92 -33.43 -1.14
C ARG A 181 32.17 -32.65 -0.75
N ASP A 182 32.55 -31.66 -1.55
CA ASP A 182 33.74 -30.85 -1.33
C ASP A 182 33.41 -29.48 -0.70
N ASP A 183 32.14 -29.26 -0.32
CA ASP A 183 31.69 -28.05 0.36
C ASP A 183 32.35 -27.89 1.74
N SER A 184 32.78 -26.67 2.07
CA SER A 184 33.52 -26.39 3.32
C SER A 184 32.66 -26.43 4.57
N TYR A 185 31.34 -26.28 4.44
CA TYR A 185 30.38 -26.30 5.52
C TYR A 185 29.65 -27.64 5.67
N LEU A 186 29.99 -28.65 4.84
CA LEU A 186 29.36 -29.97 4.91
C LEU A 186 29.45 -30.58 6.32
N GLY A 187 28.29 -30.81 6.93
CA GLY A 187 28.12 -31.39 8.27
C GLY A 187 28.00 -30.37 9.41
N GLU A 188 28.09 -29.07 9.13
CA GLU A 188 27.81 -28.02 10.12
C GLU A 188 26.30 -27.97 10.44
N ASP A 189 25.96 -27.69 11.70
CA ASP A 189 24.57 -27.57 12.13
C ASP A 189 23.95 -26.28 11.55
N LEU A 190 22.72 -26.39 11.02
CA LEU A 190 21.96 -25.23 10.56
C LEU A 190 21.18 -24.64 11.73
N LEU A 191 21.24 -23.32 11.90
CA LEU A 191 20.41 -22.57 12.86
C LEU A 191 19.14 -22.07 12.18
N ASP A 192 18.03 -22.13 12.91
CA ASP A 192 16.75 -21.62 12.46
C ASP A 192 16.75 -20.07 12.46
N PRO A 193 16.40 -19.39 11.36
CA PRO A 193 16.54 -17.94 11.23
C PRO A 193 15.63 -17.13 12.16
N VAL A 194 14.58 -17.73 12.72
CA VAL A 194 13.64 -17.06 13.63
C VAL A 194 13.93 -17.40 15.09
N THR A 195 14.20 -18.67 15.35
CA THR A 195 14.35 -19.18 16.72
C THR A 195 15.80 -19.31 17.18
N TYR A 196 16.76 -19.17 16.26
CA TYR A 196 18.21 -19.28 16.49
C TYR A 196 18.63 -20.63 17.11
N ARG A 197 17.88 -21.70 16.79
CA ARG A 197 18.10 -23.05 17.32
C ARG A 197 18.42 -24.04 16.21
N THR A 198 19.17 -25.09 16.53
CA THR A 198 19.49 -26.19 15.60
C THR A 198 18.31 -27.09 15.25
N THR A 199 17.13 -26.84 15.82
CA THR A 199 15.90 -27.52 15.38
C THR A 199 15.18 -26.57 14.45
N LEU A 200 15.35 -26.80 13.14
CA LEU A 200 14.69 -26.00 12.12
C LEU A 200 13.17 -26.24 12.20
N VAL A 201 12.43 -25.18 12.45
CA VAL A 201 10.96 -25.17 12.54
C VAL A 201 10.33 -24.14 11.64
N THR A 202 11.10 -23.18 11.14
CA THR A 202 10.65 -22.13 10.23
C THR A 202 10.56 -22.69 8.81
N PRO A 203 9.35 -22.88 8.25
CA PRO A 203 9.21 -23.26 6.86
C PRO A 203 9.57 -22.05 5.98
N ILE A 204 10.14 -22.32 4.81
CA ILE A 204 10.56 -21.25 3.86
C ILE A 204 9.46 -20.24 3.55
N PHE A 205 8.21 -20.68 3.41
CA PHE A 205 7.09 -19.79 3.09
C PHE A 205 6.83 -18.75 4.19
N ALA A 206 7.22 -19.01 5.44
CA ALA A 206 7.10 -18.03 6.52
C ALA A 206 8.09 -16.86 6.34
N MET A 207 9.14 -17.06 5.54
CA MET A 207 10.10 -16.04 5.17
C MET A 207 9.85 -15.49 3.77
N LEU A 208 8.94 -16.03 2.95
CA LEU A 208 8.73 -15.51 1.60
C LEU A 208 7.96 -14.18 1.66
N GLY A 209 8.58 -13.13 1.14
CA GLY A 209 7.95 -11.86 0.79
C GLY A 209 7.95 -11.66 -0.72
N TYR A 210 7.03 -10.88 -1.24
CA TYR A 210 6.93 -10.63 -2.68
C TYR A 210 6.51 -9.17 -2.92
N ILE A 211 6.85 -8.64 -4.09
CA ILE A 211 6.40 -7.33 -4.56
C ILE A 211 5.66 -7.54 -5.88
N ASP A 212 4.40 -7.11 -5.91
CA ASP A 212 3.60 -6.97 -7.11
C ASP A 212 4.11 -5.75 -7.88
N SER A 213 4.84 -5.97 -8.96
CA SER A 213 5.50 -4.87 -9.69
C SER A 213 4.63 -4.32 -10.83
N ASP A 214 3.59 -5.03 -11.26
CA ASP A 214 2.61 -4.53 -12.23
C ASP A 214 1.22 -4.26 -11.64
N CYS A 215 1.08 -4.28 -10.32
CA CYS A 215 -0.19 -4.07 -9.62
C CYS A 215 -1.27 -5.09 -10.04
N SER A 216 -0.86 -6.25 -10.54
CA SER A 216 -1.78 -7.23 -11.11
C SER A 216 -2.50 -8.04 -10.03
N THR A 217 -2.02 -7.99 -8.79
CA THR A 217 -2.42 -8.78 -7.61
C THR A 217 -2.22 -10.29 -7.75
N THR A 218 -1.64 -10.71 -8.89
CA THR A 218 -1.34 -12.10 -9.24
C THR A 218 0.15 -12.22 -9.48
N TRP A 219 0.75 -13.39 -9.22
CA TRP A 219 2.16 -13.60 -9.52
C TRP A 219 2.44 -13.55 -11.04
N THR A 220 2.84 -12.39 -11.57
CA THR A 220 3.17 -12.16 -12.99
C THR A 220 4.67 -12.23 -13.24
N CYS A 221 5.10 -12.09 -14.49
CA CYS A 221 6.51 -12.14 -14.84
C CYS A 221 7.33 -11.00 -14.23
N VAL A 222 6.74 -9.81 -14.03
CA VAL A 222 7.48 -8.65 -13.52
C VAL A 222 7.61 -8.65 -12.00
N ASP A 223 6.84 -9.49 -11.31
CA ASP A 223 6.88 -9.54 -9.84
C ASP A 223 8.20 -10.05 -9.28
N LYS A 224 8.48 -9.63 -8.06
CA LYS A 224 9.75 -9.87 -7.37
C LYS A 224 9.50 -10.74 -6.13
N LEU A 225 10.41 -11.67 -5.85
CA LEU A 225 10.31 -12.59 -4.71
C LEU A 225 11.53 -12.42 -3.80
N TYR A 226 11.30 -12.42 -2.50
CA TYR A 226 12.29 -12.18 -1.45
C TYR A 226 12.19 -13.21 -0.33
N LEU A 227 13.31 -13.50 0.37
CA LEU A 227 13.26 -14.05 1.72
C LEU A 227 13.42 -12.89 2.70
N GLN A 228 12.41 -12.64 3.51
CA GLN A 228 12.41 -11.59 4.50
C GLN A 228 13.19 -12.01 5.73
N GLN A 229 13.99 -11.09 6.25
CA GLN A 229 14.60 -11.24 7.55
C GLN A 229 13.52 -11.05 8.63
N LEU A 230 13.08 -12.15 9.23
CA LEU A 230 12.11 -12.10 10.33
C LEU A 230 12.80 -11.58 11.59
N THR A 231 12.71 -10.28 11.83
CA THR A 231 13.16 -9.71 13.12
C THR A 231 12.17 -10.14 14.19
N SER A 232 12.61 -10.87 15.22
CA SER A 232 11.74 -11.12 16.37
C SER A 232 11.55 -9.78 17.09
N HIS A 233 10.41 -9.13 16.87
CA HIS A 233 10.03 -7.86 17.48
C HIS A 233 9.77 -8.03 19.00
N TYR A 234 10.79 -8.42 19.74
CA TYR A 234 10.85 -8.40 21.20
C TYR A 234 12.05 -7.55 21.60
N CYS A 235 11.91 -6.24 21.43
CA CYS A 235 12.79 -5.24 22.02
C CYS A 235 12.53 -5.14 23.54
N TRP A 236 12.72 -6.22 24.30
CA TRP A 236 13.08 -6.06 25.71
C TRP A 236 14.56 -5.80 25.73
N ARG A 237 14.90 -4.53 25.94
CA ARG A 237 16.25 -4.08 26.29
C ARG A 237 16.76 -4.98 27.42
N ASP A 238 17.70 -5.86 27.10
CA ASP A 238 18.61 -6.43 28.10
C ASP A 238 19.34 -5.24 28.71
N ASN A 239 18.79 -4.72 29.80
CA ASN A 239 19.59 -3.92 30.69
C ASN A 239 20.68 -4.86 31.21
N ASP A 240 21.93 -4.56 30.87
CA ASP A 240 23.14 -4.88 31.64
C ASP A 240 23.09 -4.31 33.08
N ALA A 241 21.91 -4.25 33.70
CA ALA A 241 21.78 -4.31 35.14
C ALA A 241 22.07 -5.76 35.50
N GLU A 242 23.35 -6.01 35.81
CA GLU A 242 23.84 -7.05 36.71
C GLU A 242 22.66 -7.81 37.34
N LEU A 243 22.32 -8.97 36.76
CA LEU A 243 21.25 -9.83 37.27
C LEU A 243 21.72 -10.32 38.63
N ASP A 244 21.43 -9.51 39.66
CA ASP A 244 21.71 -9.79 41.05
C ASP A 244 20.94 -11.07 41.35
N VAL A 245 21.69 -12.17 41.40
CA VAL A 245 21.19 -13.51 41.70
C VAL A 245 20.47 -13.38 43.03
N PHE A 246 19.14 -13.32 42.98
CA PHE A 246 18.32 -13.62 44.14
C PHE A 246 18.67 -15.05 44.52
N GLU A 247 19.51 -15.19 45.55
CA GLU A 247 19.65 -16.42 46.32
C GLU A 247 18.27 -16.75 46.90
N ALA A 248 17.46 -17.48 46.13
CA ALA A 248 16.28 -18.14 46.63
C ALA A 248 16.76 -19.31 47.51
N ASP A 249 16.77 -19.08 48.83
CA ASP A 249 17.25 -20.00 49.86
C ASP A 249 16.47 -21.32 49.99
N SER A 250 15.52 -21.65 49.09
CA SER A 250 14.88 -22.96 49.12
C SER A 250 14.38 -23.45 47.76
N PHE A 251 14.66 -24.73 47.50
CA PHE A 251 14.35 -25.47 46.28
C PHE A 251 12.85 -25.79 46.11
N GLU A 252 11.99 -25.37 47.06
CA GLU A 252 10.56 -25.68 47.06
C GLU A 252 9.70 -24.62 46.34
N ASP A 253 10.20 -23.38 46.15
CA ASP A 253 9.47 -22.30 45.46
C ASP A 253 9.69 -22.26 43.93
N LEU A 254 10.60 -23.08 43.39
CA LEU A 254 10.84 -23.21 41.94
C LEU A 254 9.81 -24.10 41.22
N GLY A 255 8.96 -24.81 41.94
CA GLY A 255 7.96 -25.72 41.36
C GLY A 255 6.78 -25.00 40.71
N ALA A 256 6.44 -23.78 41.14
CA ALA A 256 5.25 -23.07 40.66
C ALA A 256 5.52 -22.11 39.49
N VAL A 257 6.76 -21.64 39.31
CA VAL A 257 7.14 -20.71 38.23
C VAL A 257 7.56 -21.44 36.95
N VAL A 258 7.96 -22.71 37.05
CA VAL A 258 8.40 -23.52 35.90
C VAL A 258 7.22 -24.18 35.16
N GLU A 259 6.04 -24.31 35.78
CA GLU A 259 4.85 -24.87 35.11
C GLU A 259 4.00 -23.84 34.35
N SER A 260 4.09 -22.53 34.67
CA SER A 260 3.35 -21.49 33.94
C SER A 260 4.00 -21.06 32.62
N ASN A 261 5.29 -21.33 32.40
CA ASN A 261 6.02 -20.94 31.18
C ASN A 261 6.17 -22.07 30.14
N ARG A 262 5.51 -23.21 30.32
CA ARG A 262 5.54 -24.34 29.35
C ARG A 262 4.42 -24.33 28.31
N TYR A 263 3.51 -23.35 28.34
CA TYR A 263 2.34 -23.30 27.45
C TYR A 263 2.13 -21.93 26.80
N MET A 264 3.20 -21.21 26.44
CA MET A 264 3.10 -20.27 25.33
C MET A 264 3.26 -21.07 24.04
N PHE A 265 2.12 -21.45 23.46
CA PHE A 265 2.08 -21.79 22.04
C PHE A 265 2.54 -20.52 21.29
N PHE A 266 3.71 -20.60 20.67
CA PHE A 266 4.07 -19.69 19.59
C PHE A 266 3.00 -19.87 18.53
N ASP A 267 2.23 -18.83 18.24
CA ASP A 267 1.38 -18.81 17.06
C ASP A 267 2.29 -18.40 15.90
N PRO A 268 2.74 -19.33 15.03
CA PRO A 268 3.53 -18.97 13.86
C PRO A 268 2.79 -18.01 12.92
N ASN A 269 1.46 -17.80 13.09
CA ASN A 269 0.70 -16.83 12.33
C ASN A 269 0.77 -15.39 12.89
N SER A 270 1.45 -15.15 14.02
CA SER A 270 1.60 -13.79 14.58
C SER A 270 2.89 -13.08 14.18
N PHE A 271 3.71 -13.69 13.31
CA PHE A 271 4.84 -13.00 12.68
C PHE A 271 4.28 -12.19 11.51
N VAL A 272 4.16 -10.87 11.71
CA VAL A 272 3.94 -9.96 10.60
C VAL A 272 5.28 -9.82 9.91
N ALA A 273 5.45 -10.56 8.81
CA ALA A 273 6.41 -10.20 7.78
C ALA A 273 6.19 -8.73 7.43
N ASP A 274 7.24 -7.91 7.53
CA ASP A 274 7.16 -6.49 7.21
C ASP A 274 6.63 -6.34 5.77
N CYS A 275 5.67 -5.45 5.52
CA CYS A 275 5.12 -5.21 4.18
C CYS A 275 6.10 -4.47 3.24
N VAL A 276 7.37 -4.40 3.63
CA VAL A 276 8.43 -3.64 2.98
C VAL A 276 9.70 -4.50 2.92
N VAL A 277 10.53 -4.25 1.90
CA VAL A 277 11.81 -4.95 1.74
C VAL A 277 12.86 -4.30 2.63
N THR A 278 13.45 -5.07 3.55
CA THR A 278 14.44 -4.59 4.53
C THR A 278 15.86 -5.02 4.16
N ILE A 279 16.89 -4.39 4.76
CA ILE A 279 18.26 -4.90 4.63
C ILE A 279 18.36 -6.30 5.21
N GLY A 280 19.04 -7.18 4.47
CA GLY A 280 19.16 -8.58 4.83
C GLY A 280 18.12 -9.46 4.16
N ASP A 281 17.05 -8.87 3.61
CA ASP A 281 16.12 -9.59 2.75
C ASP A 281 16.89 -10.15 1.54
N PHE A 282 16.54 -11.34 1.11
CA PHE A 282 17.27 -12.05 0.07
C PHE A 282 16.47 -12.07 -1.22
N ARG A 283 17.00 -11.48 -2.30
CA ARG A 283 16.33 -11.49 -3.60
C ARG A 283 16.28 -12.90 -4.17
N ILE A 284 15.12 -13.53 -4.11
CA ILE A 284 14.91 -14.85 -4.70
C ILE A 284 14.74 -14.74 -6.20
N TYR A 285 13.97 -13.77 -6.69
CA TYR A 285 13.74 -13.56 -8.12
C TYR A 285 13.58 -12.07 -8.43
N ILE A 286 14.30 -11.61 -9.46
CA ILE A 286 14.16 -10.28 -10.06
C ILE A 286 14.02 -10.48 -11.57
N PRO A 287 13.01 -9.88 -12.23
CA PRO A 287 12.86 -10.00 -13.67
C PRO A 287 14.05 -9.35 -14.40
N GLN A 288 14.43 -9.93 -15.55
CA GLN A 288 15.54 -9.42 -16.36
C GLN A 288 15.33 -7.96 -16.79
N THR A 289 14.08 -7.52 -16.96
CA THR A 289 13.74 -6.13 -17.29
C THR A 289 14.16 -5.16 -16.18
N ALA A 290 13.93 -5.49 -14.89
CA ALA A 290 14.38 -4.64 -13.79
C ALA A 290 15.91 -4.57 -13.71
N ILE A 291 16.60 -5.67 -14.03
CA ILE A 291 18.07 -5.68 -14.12
C ILE A 291 18.55 -4.79 -15.28
N ASP A 292 17.99 -4.97 -16.47
CA ASP A 292 18.47 -4.35 -17.70
C ASP A 292 18.07 -2.86 -17.83
N GLU A 293 16.87 -2.50 -17.37
CA GLU A 293 16.27 -1.17 -17.59
C GLU A 293 16.39 -0.27 -16.37
N GLU A 294 16.28 -0.82 -15.16
CA GLU A 294 16.32 -0.07 -13.89
C GLU A 294 17.67 -0.19 -13.16
N ASN A 295 18.64 -0.93 -13.73
CA ASN A 295 19.96 -1.22 -13.14
C ASN A 295 19.91 -1.93 -11.77
N TRP A 296 18.92 -2.79 -11.54
CA TRP A 296 18.87 -3.57 -10.32
C TRP A 296 20.02 -4.60 -10.26
N PRO A 297 20.54 -4.92 -9.07
CA PRO A 297 21.48 -6.02 -8.90
C PRO A 297 20.87 -7.34 -9.40
N GLU A 298 21.73 -8.20 -9.97
CA GLU A 298 21.33 -9.55 -10.35
C GLU A 298 20.78 -10.30 -9.11
N CYS A 299 19.83 -11.18 -9.37
CA CYS A 299 19.12 -11.96 -8.37
C CYS A 299 20.08 -12.90 -7.61
N GLY A 300 19.71 -13.35 -6.39
CA GLY A 300 20.63 -14.09 -5.51
C GLY A 300 21.52 -13.25 -4.61
N THR A 301 21.19 -11.98 -4.44
CA THR A 301 21.91 -11.07 -3.55
C THR A 301 21.04 -10.68 -2.35
N LYS A 302 21.65 -10.59 -1.17
CA LYS A 302 21.01 -9.92 -0.03
C LYS A 302 20.86 -8.44 -0.36
N VAL A 303 19.72 -7.88 -0.02
CA VAL A 303 19.43 -6.45 -0.06
C VAL A 303 20.43 -5.76 0.85
N LYS A 304 21.28 -4.93 0.25
CA LYS A 304 22.29 -4.13 0.94
C LYS A 304 21.73 -2.73 1.16
N GLN A 305 22.35 -2.05 2.12
CA GLN A 305 22.21 -0.61 2.26
C GLN A 305 22.50 0.06 0.91
N THR A 306 21.63 0.97 0.48
CA THR A 306 21.63 1.67 -0.82
C THR A 306 21.10 0.91 -2.04
N ASP A 307 20.62 -0.33 -1.88
CA ASP A 307 19.89 -0.96 -2.98
C ASP A 307 18.53 -0.26 -3.17
N VAL A 308 18.08 -0.16 -4.42
CA VAL A 308 16.91 0.65 -4.84
C VAL A 308 15.56 0.15 -4.28
N ASP A 309 15.46 -1.13 -3.90
CA ASP A 309 14.28 -1.76 -3.28
C ASP A 309 14.17 -1.59 -1.77
N ALA A 310 15.19 -1.07 -1.10
CA ALA A 310 15.19 -1.13 0.35
C ALA A 310 14.33 0.00 0.95
N VAL A 311 13.27 -0.37 1.67
CA VAL A 311 12.32 0.55 2.32
C VAL A 311 12.34 0.31 3.82
N TYR A 312 12.45 1.38 4.59
CA TYR A 312 12.76 1.29 6.01
C TYR A 312 11.79 2.13 6.85
N ALA A 313 11.24 1.53 7.91
CA ALA A 313 10.55 2.26 8.98
C ALA A 313 11.50 2.45 10.18
N LEU A 314 11.70 3.68 10.67
CA LEU A 314 12.41 3.87 11.94
C LEU A 314 11.59 3.28 13.10
N SER A 315 12.29 2.88 14.17
CA SER A 315 11.66 2.67 15.47
C SER A 315 10.90 3.93 15.90
N GLN A 316 9.62 3.80 16.32
CA GLN A 316 8.80 4.89 16.87
C GLN A 316 9.37 5.37 18.20
N ASP A 317 10.41 6.20 18.11
CA ASP A 317 10.85 7.03 19.20
C ASP A 317 9.98 8.29 19.26
N PHE A 318 9.64 8.72 20.48
CA PHE A 318 8.81 9.91 20.70
C PHE A 318 9.56 11.17 20.25
N MET A 319 9.21 11.69 19.07
CA MET A 319 9.63 13.04 18.66
C MET A 319 8.90 14.10 19.46
N LEU A 320 9.62 15.11 19.95
CA LEU A 320 9.07 16.18 20.79
C LEU A 320 9.23 17.54 20.12
N ILE A 321 8.30 18.48 20.35
CA ILE A 321 8.55 19.88 19.99
C ILE A 321 9.14 20.64 21.17
N GLY A 322 10.23 21.36 20.93
CA GLY A 322 10.82 22.30 21.86
C GLY A 322 11.21 23.61 21.17
N TYR A 323 11.37 24.68 21.96
CA TYR A 323 11.92 25.94 21.45
C TYR A 323 13.19 26.36 22.17
N TYR A 324 14.10 27.01 21.45
CA TYR A 324 15.26 27.67 22.02
C TYR A 324 14.96 29.15 22.29
N ASP A 325 14.94 29.52 23.56
CA ASP A 325 14.72 30.90 24.04
C ASP A 325 15.99 31.75 23.89
N GLU A 326 16.18 32.36 22.72
CA GLU A 326 17.38 33.12 22.37
C GLU A 326 17.53 34.34 23.29
N ASN A 327 16.41 34.99 23.60
CA ASN A 327 16.40 36.24 24.34
C ASN A 327 16.24 36.07 25.87
N SER A 328 16.11 34.83 26.33
CA SER A 328 16.02 34.41 27.73
C SER A 328 14.81 34.97 28.51
N ASN A 329 13.68 35.19 27.85
CA ASN A 329 12.46 35.72 28.49
C ASN A 329 11.48 34.63 28.99
N ASN A 330 11.79 33.35 28.73
CA ASN A 330 10.98 32.16 28.99
C ASN A 330 9.61 32.17 28.30
N ARG A 331 9.53 32.68 27.07
CA ARG A 331 8.34 32.71 26.24
C ARG A 331 8.75 32.58 24.79
N PHE A 332 8.14 31.64 24.06
CA PHE A 332 8.33 31.56 22.62
C PHE A 332 7.89 32.87 21.94
N ASP A 333 8.81 33.52 21.24
CA ASP A 333 8.55 34.73 20.48
C ASP A 333 9.31 34.80 19.14
N GLU A 334 9.23 35.94 18.46
CA GLU A 334 9.81 36.20 17.13
C GLU A 334 11.33 36.01 17.03
N LYS A 335 12.03 35.80 18.15
CA LYS A 335 13.48 35.57 18.19
C LYS A 335 13.86 34.11 18.46
N ASP A 336 12.89 33.27 18.81
CA ASP A 336 13.17 31.93 19.30
C ASP A 336 13.03 30.89 18.20
N GLY A 337 13.99 29.97 18.08
CA GLY A 337 13.86 28.85 17.14
C GLY A 337 12.91 27.78 17.68
N LEU A 338 12.03 27.23 16.83
CA LEU A 338 11.20 26.06 17.14
C LEU A 338 11.75 24.83 16.43
N TYR A 339 11.79 23.69 17.12
CA TYR A 339 12.42 22.46 16.63
C TYR A 339 11.54 21.23 16.93
N ILE A 340 11.56 20.26 16.02
CA ILE A 340 11.20 18.86 16.30
C ILE A 340 12.48 18.15 16.69
N ASP A 341 12.54 17.74 17.94
CA ASP A 341 13.59 16.91 18.53
C ASP A 341 13.39 15.47 18.08
N GLY A 342 14.31 15.01 17.24
CA GLY A 342 14.27 13.71 16.59
C GLY A 342 14.97 12.60 17.39
N LEU A 343 15.67 12.96 18.46
CA LEU A 343 16.44 12.04 19.28
C LEU A 343 15.76 11.90 20.63
N LEU A 344 15.53 10.67 21.09
CA LEU A 344 14.91 10.43 22.40
C LEU A 344 15.90 10.67 23.55
N ASP A 345 16.41 11.90 23.66
CA ASP A 345 17.32 12.32 24.72
C ASP A 345 16.58 12.90 25.94
N CYS A 346 15.26 13.06 25.88
CA CYS A 346 14.46 13.68 26.93
C CYS A 346 14.57 12.99 28.32
N TRP A 347 15.07 11.75 28.36
CA TRP A 347 15.34 10.99 29.59
C TRP A 347 16.70 11.30 30.22
N VAL A 348 17.65 11.80 29.44
CA VAL A 348 18.88 12.41 29.95
C VAL A 348 18.63 13.90 30.10
N SER A 349 19.17 14.54 31.14
CA SER A 349 18.83 15.92 31.51
C SER A 349 19.37 17.00 30.54
N ARG A 350 19.49 16.70 29.25
CA ARG A 350 20.03 17.55 28.21
C ARG A 350 19.06 17.59 27.05
N TRP A 351 17.89 18.15 27.29
CA TRP A 351 17.00 18.46 26.19
C TRP A 351 17.57 19.69 25.46
N GLU A 352 18.44 19.42 24.50
CA GLU A 352 19.18 20.40 23.72
C GLU A 352 19.00 20.11 22.23
N THR A 353 19.18 21.12 21.39
CA THR A 353 19.17 20.93 19.94
C THR A 353 20.37 20.12 19.51
N GLU A 354 20.19 19.07 18.73
CA GLU A 354 21.26 18.15 18.30
C GLU A 354 21.24 17.92 16.79
N SER A 355 22.33 17.33 16.26
CA SER A 355 22.39 16.95 14.85
C SER A 355 21.36 15.85 14.62
N GLY A 356 20.31 16.12 13.85
CA GLY A 356 19.10 15.34 14.00
C GLY A 356 17.86 16.21 13.92
N ASP A 357 17.82 17.27 14.71
CA ASP A 357 16.55 17.96 14.91
C ASP A 357 16.12 18.71 13.66
N VAL A 358 14.80 18.84 13.48
CA VAL A 358 14.22 19.57 12.35
C VAL A 358 13.78 20.95 12.81
N ARG A 359 14.26 21.99 12.14
CA ARG A 359 13.84 23.38 12.39
C ARG A 359 12.42 23.57 11.86
N LEU A 360 11.48 24.01 12.69
CA LEU A 360 10.14 24.44 12.26
C LEU A 360 10.06 25.94 11.98
N THR A 361 11.02 26.73 12.46
CA THR A 361 11.16 28.15 12.15
C THR A 361 12.59 28.45 11.73
N ASP A 362 12.81 29.62 11.15
CA ASP A 362 14.15 30.15 10.92
C ASP A 362 14.94 30.31 12.23
N PHE A 363 16.26 30.18 12.14
CA PHE A 363 17.19 30.48 13.23
C PHE A 363 18.19 31.57 12.83
N CYS A 364 18.10 32.73 13.47
CA CYS A 364 19.04 33.87 13.32
C CYS A 364 19.26 34.35 11.87
N ASP A 365 18.30 34.17 10.97
CA ASP A 365 18.46 34.37 9.51
C ASP A 365 19.61 33.54 8.88
N GLU A 366 20.19 32.59 9.62
CA GLU A 366 21.33 31.75 9.19
C GLU A 366 20.85 30.42 8.60
N TYR A 367 19.83 29.83 9.24
CA TYR A 367 19.23 28.57 8.80
C TYR A 367 17.75 28.78 8.52
N ASP A 368 17.35 28.37 7.33
CA ASP A 368 15.97 28.38 6.90
C ASP A 368 15.15 27.35 7.70
N PRO A 369 13.83 27.59 7.89
CA PRO A 369 12.95 26.58 8.43
C PRO A 369 12.98 25.33 7.56
N ASN A 370 12.51 24.22 8.13
CA ASN A 370 12.42 22.93 7.49
C ASN A 370 13.79 22.39 7.00
N THR A 371 14.82 22.68 7.79
CA THR A 371 16.15 22.13 7.59
C THR A 371 16.54 21.31 8.81
N LYS A 372 17.39 20.31 8.60
CA LYS A 372 17.95 19.52 9.69
C LYS A 372 19.13 20.25 10.33
N ILE A 373 19.24 20.17 11.65
CA ILE A 373 20.46 20.60 12.33
C ILE A 373 21.58 19.61 11.96
N VAL A 374 22.72 20.15 11.51
CA VAL A 374 23.93 19.37 11.25
C VAL A 374 25.02 19.68 12.27
N HIS A 375 25.99 18.78 12.40
CA HIS A 375 27.08 18.99 13.35
C HIS A 375 27.88 20.27 13.04
N GLY A 376 27.90 21.19 14.01
CA GLY A 376 28.62 22.45 13.92
C GLY A 376 27.74 23.65 13.60
N ASP A 377 26.44 23.44 13.37
CA ASP A 377 25.50 24.55 13.25
C ASP A 377 25.49 25.40 14.53
N SER A 378 25.24 26.70 14.36
CA SER A 378 25.35 27.67 15.45
C SER A 378 24.25 27.51 16.51
N ASP A 379 23.17 26.81 16.15
CA ASP A 379 22.09 26.34 17.00
C ASP A 379 22.26 24.91 17.49
N ALA A 380 23.36 24.19 17.24
CA ALA A 380 23.61 22.90 17.90
C ALA A 380 24.02 23.11 19.38
N GLY A 381 23.53 22.22 20.27
CA GLY A 381 23.76 22.22 21.72
C GLY A 381 23.02 23.32 22.48
N LYS A 382 21.89 23.83 21.96
CA LYS A 382 21.09 24.85 22.63
C LYS A 382 20.00 24.20 23.44
N GLN A 383 19.92 24.55 24.72
CA GLN A 383 18.89 23.98 25.59
C GLN A 383 17.47 24.36 25.12
N LEU A 384 16.67 23.34 24.82
CA LEU A 384 15.27 23.46 24.45
C LEU A 384 14.39 23.67 25.69
N LYS A 385 13.25 24.34 25.47
CA LYS A 385 12.21 24.61 26.45
C LYS A 385 10.86 24.12 25.96
N GLN A 386 10.00 23.76 26.91
CA GLN A 386 8.68 23.20 26.63
C GLN A 386 7.76 24.34 26.27
N LEU A 387 7.03 24.17 25.18
CA LEU A 387 5.85 24.98 24.91
C LEU A 387 4.79 24.72 25.98
N PRO A 388 3.90 25.67 26.26
CA PRO A 388 2.84 25.55 27.27
C PRO A 388 1.73 24.53 26.88
N GLY A 389 2.07 23.26 26.70
CA GLY A 389 1.15 22.18 26.33
C GLY A 389 0.33 21.58 27.48
N ARG A 390 -0.89 21.09 27.20
CA ARG A 390 -1.71 20.33 28.17
C ARG A 390 -1.24 18.89 28.35
N PHE A 391 -0.69 18.29 27.31
CA PHE A 391 -0.30 16.88 27.28
C PHE A 391 1.23 16.79 27.33
N PHE A 392 1.77 16.45 28.51
CA PHE A 392 3.22 16.37 28.77
C PHE A 392 4.07 17.61 28.42
N GLY A 393 3.44 18.79 28.31
CA GLY A 393 4.14 20.02 27.92
C GLY A 393 4.53 20.07 26.43
N GLN A 394 3.86 19.30 25.59
CA GLN A 394 4.05 19.36 24.14
C GLN A 394 3.09 20.34 23.46
N ALA A 395 3.56 20.95 22.39
CA ALA A 395 2.69 21.70 21.49
C ALA A 395 1.63 20.77 20.90
N VAL A 396 0.45 21.33 20.71
CA VAL A 396 -0.68 20.65 20.07
C VAL A 396 -0.85 21.23 18.68
N VAL A 397 -1.32 20.40 17.77
CA VAL A 397 -1.59 20.81 16.39
C VAL A 397 -3.08 21.06 16.25
N GLY A 398 -3.44 22.11 15.51
CA GLY A 398 -4.82 22.41 15.17
C GLY A 398 -4.92 22.91 13.74
N PHE A 399 -6.09 22.75 13.13
CA PHE A 399 -6.40 23.25 11.80
C PHE A 399 -7.50 24.31 11.84
N ILE A 400 -7.58 25.14 10.80
CA ILE A 400 -8.73 25.99 10.55
C ILE A 400 -9.58 25.32 9.49
N ASP A 401 -10.83 25.06 9.82
CA ASP A 401 -11.81 24.53 8.88
C ASP A 401 -12.30 25.65 7.95
N VAL A 402 -11.64 25.81 6.81
CA VAL A 402 -11.91 26.90 5.84
C VAL A 402 -13.21 26.62 5.10
N ASN A 403 -13.50 25.34 4.85
CA ASN A 403 -14.66 24.91 4.06
C ASN A 403 -15.95 24.73 4.92
N ASN A 404 -15.82 24.74 6.25
CA ASN A 404 -16.85 24.51 7.29
C ASN A 404 -17.46 23.08 7.31
N ASP A 405 -16.69 22.04 7.01
CA ASP A 405 -17.12 20.64 7.05
C ASP A 405 -16.81 19.91 8.38
N PHE A 406 -16.06 20.57 9.28
CA PHE A 406 -15.57 20.08 10.56
C PHE A 406 -14.63 18.87 10.47
N VAL A 407 -14.00 18.64 9.33
CA VAL A 407 -13.03 17.56 9.09
C VAL A 407 -11.75 18.20 8.61
N TYR A 408 -10.61 17.78 9.15
CA TYR A 408 -9.34 18.23 8.61
C TYR A 408 -9.18 17.69 7.18
N ASP A 409 -9.16 18.60 6.22
CA ASP A 409 -8.86 18.30 4.83
C ASP A 409 -7.63 19.08 4.33
N LEU A 410 -7.34 18.94 3.04
CA LEU A 410 -6.12 19.48 2.43
C LEU A 410 -6.27 20.95 2.02
N GLY A 411 -7.49 21.49 2.06
CA GLY A 411 -7.76 22.92 1.96
C GLY A 411 -7.58 23.66 3.28
N ASP A 412 -7.50 22.94 4.39
CA ASP A 412 -7.39 23.50 5.73
C ASP A 412 -5.96 23.79 6.16
N PRO A 413 -5.64 25.02 6.59
CA PRO A 413 -4.33 25.34 7.10
C PRO A 413 -4.11 24.78 8.50
N LEU A 414 -2.95 24.15 8.67
CA LEU A 414 -2.53 23.48 9.90
C LEU A 414 -1.51 24.33 10.64
N TYR A 415 -1.64 24.39 11.97
CA TYR A 415 -0.85 25.24 12.85
C TYR A 415 -0.33 24.45 14.06
N VAL A 416 0.90 24.75 14.47
CA VAL A 416 1.36 24.46 15.83
C VAL A 416 0.87 25.58 16.74
N ASP A 417 0.01 25.25 17.69
CA ASP A 417 -0.45 26.17 18.74
C ASP A 417 0.63 26.29 19.81
N THR A 418 1.37 27.40 19.75
CA THR A 418 2.57 27.64 20.57
C THR A 418 2.25 28.22 21.94
N ASP A 419 1.06 28.75 22.15
CA ASP A 419 0.63 29.33 23.41
C ASP A 419 -0.53 28.58 24.08
N ASN A 420 -1.02 27.52 23.43
CA ASN A 420 -2.12 26.64 23.88
C ASN A 420 -3.40 27.44 24.13
N SER A 421 -3.63 28.44 23.27
CA SER A 421 -4.86 29.25 23.27
C SER A 421 -6.02 28.53 22.61
N SER A 422 -5.75 27.50 21.80
CA SER A 422 -6.71 26.84 20.91
C SER A 422 -7.32 27.78 19.87
N SER A 423 -6.58 28.81 19.49
CA SER A 423 -6.91 29.78 18.45
C SER A 423 -5.63 30.22 17.76
N VAL A 424 -5.73 30.75 16.55
CA VAL A 424 -4.57 31.28 15.83
C VAL A 424 -4.10 32.57 16.49
N THR A 425 -2.89 32.58 17.04
CA THR A 425 -2.27 33.71 17.72
C THR A 425 -0.94 34.11 17.07
N VAL A 426 -0.48 35.33 17.39
CA VAL A 426 0.84 35.78 16.92
C VAL A 426 1.91 34.86 17.49
N ASN A 427 2.81 34.42 16.62
CA ASN A 427 3.88 33.44 16.84
C ASN A 427 3.47 31.97 16.71
N ASP A 428 2.21 31.61 16.50
CA ASP A 428 1.91 30.24 16.08
C ASP A 428 2.61 29.92 14.76
N VAL A 429 2.92 28.65 14.51
CA VAL A 429 3.71 28.25 13.34
C VAL A 429 2.82 27.55 12.35
N ARG A 430 2.76 28.04 11.11
CA ARG A 430 2.08 27.37 10.00
C ARG A 430 2.83 26.10 9.66
N LEU A 431 2.15 24.97 9.59
CA LEU A 431 2.70 23.72 9.07
C LEU A 431 2.42 23.59 7.57
N THR A 432 1.29 24.10 7.08
CA THR A 432 0.93 24.11 5.66
C THR A 432 0.89 25.54 5.10
N GLU A 433 1.18 25.69 3.81
CA GLU A 433 1.05 26.97 3.10
C GLU A 433 -0.43 27.32 2.88
N ASN A 434 -0.77 28.61 2.96
CA ASN A 434 -2.10 29.10 2.63
C ASN A 434 -2.06 30.53 2.08
N GLU A 435 -3.24 31.10 1.80
CA GLU A 435 -3.34 32.47 1.28
C GLU A 435 -2.79 33.57 2.22
N THR A 436 -2.49 33.23 3.47
CA THR A 436 -2.04 34.15 4.53
C THR A 436 -0.53 34.07 4.80
N GLY A 437 0.16 33.07 4.26
CA GLY A 437 1.59 32.88 4.48
C GLY A 437 2.12 31.53 4.01
N GLU A 438 3.43 31.49 3.81
CA GLU A 438 4.18 30.28 3.44
C GLU A 438 4.23 29.29 4.62
N ALA A 439 4.38 27.99 4.30
CA ALA A 439 4.61 26.96 5.32
C ALA A 439 5.85 27.27 6.18
N TYR A 440 5.84 26.83 7.43
CA TYR A 440 6.91 27.03 8.41
C TYR A 440 7.22 28.49 8.76
N THR A 441 6.27 29.39 8.50
CA THR A 441 6.35 30.78 8.92
C THR A 441 5.52 31.04 10.17
N ARG A 442 6.01 31.95 11.03
CA ARG A 442 5.25 32.43 12.18
C ARG A 442 4.04 33.25 11.75
N VAL A 443 2.93 33.10 12.45
CA VAL A 443 1.74 33.94 12.33
C VAL A 443 2.09 35.36 12.76
N THR A 444 1.83 36.32 11.89
CA THR A 444 2.07 37.74 12.15
C THR A 444 0.77 38.46 12.53
N ARG A 445 0.87 39.73 12.92
CA ARG A 445 -0.33 40.53 13.25
C ARG A 445 -1.25 40.82 12.07
N ASP A 446 -0.75 40.65 10.85
CA ASP A 446 -1.50 40.94 9.62
C ASP A 446 -2.08 39.66 8.99
N ASP A 447 -1.94 38.51 9.66
CA ASP A 447 -2.57 37.24 9.25
C ASP A 447 -4.10 37.37 9.31
N SER A 448 -4.78 36.98 8.23
CA SER A 448 -6.24 37.07 8.14
C SER A 448 -6.97 36.07 9.02
N TYR A 449 -6.30 35.00 9.46
CA TYR A 449 -6.84 33.99 10.36
C TYR A 449 -6.56 34.29 11.84
N LEU A 450 -5.89 35.41 12.16
CA LEU A 450 -5.57 35.77 13.54
C LEU A 450 -6.84 35.88 14.42
N GLY A 451 -6.92 35.04 15.44
CA GLY A 451 -8.03 34.95 16.39
C GLY A 451 -9.12 33.95 16.04
N GLU A 452 -9.01 33.24 14.91
CA GLU A 452 -9.90 32.11 14.59
C GLU A 452 -9.62 30.92 15.50
N ASP A 453 -10.66 30.15 15.84
CA ASP A 453 -10.54 28.96 16.68
C ASP A 453 -9.85 27.83 15.88
N LEU A 454 -8.90 27.14 16.52
CA LEU A 454 -8.28 25.94 15.94
C LEU A 454 -9.08 24.71 16.33
N LEU A 455 -9.37 23.85 15.35
CA LEU A 455 -9.95 22.53 15.57
C LEU A 455 -8.86 21.47 15.68
N ASP A 456 -9.07 20.50 16.55
CA ASP A 456 -8.17 19.37 16.73
C ASP A 456 -8.30 18.40 15.54
N PRO A 457 -7.22 18.02 14.84
CA PRO A 457 -7.28 17.25 13.59
C PRO A 457 -7.83 15.82 13.76
N VAL A 458 -7.87 15.31 15.00
CA VAL A 458 -8.34 13.94 15.29
C VAL A 458 -9.72 13.96 15.93
N THR A 459 -9.96 14.89 16.85
CA THR A 459 -11.20 14.94 17.62
C THR A 459 -12.21 15.95 17.08
N TYR A 460 -11.80 16.81 16.13
CA TYR A 460 -12.60 17.85 15.48
C TYR A 460 -13.22 18.84 16.48
N ARG A 461 -12.52 19.09 17.60
CA ARG A 461 -12.98 19.96 18.70
C ARG A 461 -12.02 21.12 18.89
N THR A 462 -12.54 22.24 19.38
CA THR A 462 -11.74 23.42 19.78
C THR A 462 -10.86 23.19 21.01
N THR A 463 -10.89 22.00 21.62
CA THR A 463 -9.94 21.64 22.67
C THR A 463 -8.87 20.78 22.02
N LEU A 464 -7.76 21.42 21.66
CA LEU A 464 -6.61 20.74 21.08
C LEU A 464 -6.00 19.77 22.12
N VAL A 465 -5.97 18.50 21.78
CA VAL A 465 -5.42 17.40 22.59
C VAL A 465 -4.45 16.54 21.80
N THR A 466 -4.45 16.63 20.47
CA THR A 466 -3.59 15.86 19.58
C THR A 466 -2.18 16.46 19.59
N PRO A 467 -1.19 15.74 20.16
CA PRO A 467 0.19 16.16 20.08
C PRO A 467 0.73 15.94 18.66
N ILE A 468 1.73 16.74 18.22
CA ILE A 468 2.24 16.62 16.85
C ILE A 468 2.71 15.21 16.50
N PHE A 469 3.31 14.48 17.46
CA PHE A 469 3.85 13.14 17.18
C PHE A 469 2.76 12.14 16.79
N ALA A 470 1.50 12.39 17.14
CA ALA A 470 0.38 11.57 16.70
C ALA A 470 0.08 11.73 15.21
N MET A 471 0.67 12.74 14.56
CA MET A 471 0.56 13.00 13.13
C MET A 471 1.91 12.85 12.40
N LEU A 472 3.01 12.49 13.07
CA LEU A 472 4.31 12.36 12.41
C LEU A 472 4.51 10.95 11.83
N GLY A 473 4.73 10.86 10.53
CA GLY A 473 5.27 9.68 9.85
C GLY A 473 6.71 9.93 9.43
N TYR A 474 7.53 8.90 9.31
CA TYR A 474 8.94 9.07 8.94
C TYR A 474 9.47 7.84 8.18
N ILE A 475 10.54 8.02 7.41
CA ILE A 475 11.19 6.97 6.61
C ILE A 475 12.69 6.99 6.90
N ASP A 476 13.23 5.85 7.35
CA ASP A 476 14.66 5.66 7.66
C ASP A 476 15.48 5.49 6.37
N SER A 477 15.80 6.56 5.67
CA SER A 477 16.34 6.41 4.31
C SER A 477 17.78 5.87 4.28
N ASP A 478 18.50 5.84 5.41
CA ASP A 478 19.78 5.13 5.53
C ASP A 478 19.78 3.95 6.50
N CYS A 479 18.61 3.43 6.89
CA CYS A 479 18.47 2.16 7.62
C CYS A 479 19.23 2.13 8.94
N SER A 480 19.62 3.29 9.45
CA SER A 480 20.47 3.35 10.63
C SER A 480 19.71 2.92 11.87
N THR A 481 18.39 2.70 11.77
CA THR A 481 17.43 2.51 12.86
C THR A 481 17.35 3.74 13.78
N THR A 482 17.97 4.84 13.37
CA THR A 482 18.13 6.08 14.12
C THR A 482 17.84 7.26 13.20
N TRP A 483 17.42 8.39 13.76
CA TRP A 483 17.11 9.56 12.96
C TRP A 483 18.39 10.22 12.37
N THR A 484 18.70 10.02 11.09
CA THR A 484 19.92 10.49 10.37
C THR A 484 19.61 11.47 9.24
N CYS A 485 20.62 12.17 8.72
CA CYS A 485 20.42 13.30 7.81
C CYS A 485 19.65 12.99 6.52
N VAL A 486 19.64 11.73 6.09
CA VAL A 486 18.93 11.33 4.88
C VAL A 486 17.49 10.89 5.15
N ASP A 487 17.07 10.74 6.40
CA ASP A 487 15.71 10.33 6.73
C ASP A 487 14.68 11.39 6.36
N LYS A 488 13.45 10.94 6.10
CA LYS A 488 12.34 11.78 5.70
C LYS A 488 11.29 11.85 6.81
N LEU A 489 10.64 13.00 6.96
CA LEU A 489 9.59 13.25 7.95
C LEU A 489 8.34 13.77 7.24
N TYR A 490 7.16 13.31 7.64
CA TYR A 490 5.86 13.63 7.05
C TYR A 490 4.84 13.94 8.15
N LEU A 491 3.84 14.77 7.82
CA LEU A 491 2.59 14.83 8.57
C LEU A 491 1.60 13.91 7.88
N GLN A 492 1.13 12.90 8.60
CA GLN A 492 0.15 11.95 8.13
C GLN A 492 -1.26 12.48 8.32
N GLN A 493 -2.11 12.30 7.31
CA GLN A 493 -3.53 12.55 7.47
C GLN A 493 -4.15 11.45 8.33
N MET A 494 -4.60 11.82 9.52
CA MET A 494 -5.28 10.89 10.42
C MET A 494 -6.67 10.58 9.86
N THR A 495 -6.85 9.42 9.22
CA THR A 495 -8.20 8.94 8.89
C THR A 495 -8.89 8.55 10.19
N SER A 496 -10.02 9.19 10.50
CA SER A 496 -10.75 8.87 11.71
C SER A 496 -11.32 7.46 11.59
N MET A 497 -10.70 6.48 12.26
CA MET A 497 -11.37 5.22 12.61
C MET A 497 -12.51 5.53 13.59
N CYS A 498 -13.63 5.99 13.05
CA CYS A 498 -14.83 6.26 13.83
C CYS A 498 -15.48 4.93 14.20
N MET A 499 -14.97 4.24 15.22
CA MET A 499 -15.79 3.30 15.98
C MET A 499 -16.81 4.13 16.78
N ILE A 500 -17.94 4.46 16.14
CA ILE A 500 -19.11 4.98 16.84
C ILE A 500 -19.66 3.85 17.72
N TRP A 501 -19.14 3.70 18.94
CA TRP A 501 -19.90 3.06 20.01
C TRP A 501 -20.96 4.05 20.50
N LYS A 502 -22.08 4.14 19.76
CA LYS A 502 -23.33 4.68 20.31
C LYS A 502 -24.04 3.55 21.03
N ASP A 503 -23.65 3.32 22.28
CA ASP A 503 -24.49 2.52 23.16
C ASP A 503 -25.82 3.26 23.38
N SER A 504 -26.88 2.51 23.14
CA SER A 504 -28.29 2.90 23.09
C SER A 504 -28.78 3.77 24.25
N ASP A 505 -29.81 4.55 23.94
CA ASP A 505 -30.74 5.20 24.88
C ASP A 505 -31.05 4.36 26.14
N ALA A 506 -30.33 4.64 27.22
CA ALA A 506 -30.81 4.45 28.58
C ALA A 506 -30.83 5.83 29.26
N ALA A 507 -31.92 6.56 29.02
CA ALA A 507 -32.45 7.67 29.82
C ALA A 507 -31.48 8.26 30.88
N LEU A 508 -30.60 9.18 30.44
CA LEU A 508 -29.88 10.07 31.35
C LEU A 508 -30.83 11.20 31.73
N ASP A 509 -31.70 10.90 32.69
CA ASP A 509 -32.45 11.91 33.44
C ASP A 509 -31.43 12.80 34.18
N VAL A 510 -31.66 14.11 34.09
CA VAL A 510 -30.78 15.16 34.62
C VAL A 510 -30.61 14.97 36.13
N PHE A 511 -29.44 14.52 36.57
CA PHE A 511 -29.00 14.62 37.96
C PHE A 511 -27.96 15.74 38.09
N GLU A 512 -28.40 16.90 38.58
CA GLU A 512 -27.50 17.94 39.08
C GLU A 512 -26.70 17.38 40.27
N VAL A 513 -25.45 16.99 40.04
CA VAL A 513 -24.49 16.67 41.10
C VAL A 513 -23.99 17.99 41.70
N THR A 514 -24.47 18.32 42.90
CA THR A 514 -24.20 19.60 43.56
C THR A 514 -23.14 19.53 44.68
N THR A 515 -22.52 18.37 44.95
CA THR A 515 -21.48 18.29 45.99
C THR A 515 -20.31 17.36 45.67
N LEU A 516 -19.11 17.76 46.13
CA LEU A 516 -17.82 17.07 46.01
C LEU A 516 -17.73 15.69 46.68
N ALA A 517 -18.76 15.25 47.40
CA ALA A 517 -18.78 13.96 48.08
C ALA A 517 -19.15 12.79 47.15
N ASP A 518 -19.88 13.06 46.06
CA ASP A 518 -20.36 12.02 45.14
C ASP A 518 -19.29 11.55 44.13
N LEU A 519 -18.15 12.25 44.05
CA LEU A 519 -16.98 11.87 43.25
C LEU A 519 -16.13 10.74 43.89
N GLY A 520 -16.35 10.44 45.17
CA GLY A 520 -15.53 9.46 45.91
C GLY A 520 -15.87 7.99 45.66
N VAL A 521 -17.06 7.68 45.12
CA VAL A 521 -17.57 6.30 45.03
C VAL A 521 -17.50 5.73 43.60
N LEU A 522 -17.37 6.56 42.57
CA LEU A 522 -17.20 6.11 41.18
C LEU A 522 -15.73 5.91 40.77
N ALA A 523 -14.77 6.40 41.56
CA ALA A 523 -13.34 6.36 41.24
C ALA A 523 -12.62 5.04 41.58
N GLU A 524 -13.25 4.11 42.30
CA GLU A 524 -12.60 2.87 42.77
C GLU A 524 -12.98 1.60 41.97
N ASN A 525 -14.05 1.61 41.16
CA ASN A 525 -14.51 0.40 40.46
C ASN A 525 -14.38 0.41 38.92
N ASN A 526 -13.89 1.49 38.30
CA ASN A 526 -13.86 1.64 36.83
C ASN A 526 -12.50 2.14 36.27
N ARG A 527 -11.38 1.85 36.95
CA ARG A 527 -10.05 2.27 36.46
C ARG A 527 -9.49 1.45 35.30
N ASP A 528 -10.03 0.25 35.02
CA ASP A 528 -9.44 -0.66 34.02
C ASP A 528 -10.15 -0.69 32.66
N MET A 529 -11.27 0.03 32.47
CA MET A 529 -12.02 -0.01 31.20
C MET A 529 -11.88 1.23 30.30
N PHE A 530 -11.29 2.33 30.78
CA PHE A 530 -11.37 3.61 30.05
C PHE A 530 -10.11 4.01 29.25
N PHE A 531 -9.07 3.16 29.16
CA PHE A 531 -7.80 3.58 28.54
C PHE A 531 -7.10 2.61 27.58
N ASN A 532 -7.70 1.49 27.13
CA ASN A 532 -6.90 0.46 26.46
C ASN A 532 -7.44 -0.18 25.16
N ARG A 533 -8.38 0.42 24.41
CA ARG A 533 -8.89 -0.23 23.17
C ARG A 533 -9.20 0.64 21.95
N CYS A 534 -8.82 1.91 21.94
CA CYS A 534 -8.79 2.68 20.69
C CYS A 534 -7.33 2.77 20.26
N GLY A 535 -6.87 1.77 19.48
CA GLY A 535 -5.62 1.93 18.75
C GLY A 535 -5.90 2.91 17.62
N PHE A 536 -5.31 4.10 17.69
CA PHE A 536 -5.18 4.95 16.51
C PHE A 536 -4.15 4.26 15.62
N VAL A 537 -4.55 3.86 14.43
CA VAL A 537 -3.64 3.32 13.42
C VAL A 537 -3.43 4.45 12.43
N ALA A 538 -2.30 5.15 12.54
CA ALA A 538 -1.79 5.88 11.40
C ALA A 538 -1.50 4.85 10.30
N ASP A 539 -1.74 5.19 9.03
CA ASP A 539 -1.28 4.34 7.94
C ASP A 539 0.23 4.14 8.06
N SER A 540 0.70 2.93 7.79
CA SER A 540 2.14 2.61 7.82
C SER A 540 2.84 2.99 6.53
N VAL A 541 2.16 3.73 5.65
CA VAL A 541 2.59 4.11 4.31
C VAL A 541 2.20 5.56 4.06
N VAL A 542 2.93 6.22 3.17
CA VAL A 542 2.61 7.58 2.74
C VAL A 542 1.34 7.52 1.87
N THR A 543 0.36 8.37 2.17
CA THR A 543 -0.89 8.45 1.40
C THR A 543 -1.08 9.84 0.79
N ILE A 544 -1.99 9.93 -0.18
CA ILE A 544 -2.30 11.23 -0.80
C ILE A 544 -2.86 12.16 0.25
N GLY A 545 -2.30 13.36 0.28
CA GLY A 545 -2.63 14.36 1.27
C GLY A 545 -1.67 14.43 2.45
N ASP A 546 -0.77 13.45 2.59
CA ASP A 546 0.34 13.59 3.52
C ASP A 546 1.21 14.79 3.14
N PHE A 547 1.76 15.45 4.16
CA PHE A 547 2.54 16.66 3.97
C PHE A 547 4.01 16.39 4.27
N ARG A 548 4.87 16.62 3.27
CA ARG A 548 6.32 16.41 3.43
C ARG A 548 6.87 17.44 4.41
N ILE A 549 7.23 17.01 5.61
CA ILE A 549 7.97 17.86 6.53
C ILE A 549 9.37 18.01 5.99
N TYR A 550 10.24 17.01 6.13
CA TYR A 550 11.65 17.15 5.73
C TYR A 550 12.01 16.15 4.63
N ILE A 551 12.66 16.64 3.57
CA ILE A 551 13.27 15.86 2.49
C ILE A 551 14.75 16.28 2.37
N PRO A 552 15.71 15.34 2.41
CA PRO A 552 17.13 15.68 2.30
C PRO A 552 17.48 16.28 0.94
N PRO A 553 18.48 17.17 0.86
CA PRO A 553 18.99 17.70 -0.41
C PRO A 553 19.40 16.63 -1.41
N GLU A 554 19.87 15.48 -0.92
CA GLU A 554 20.27 14.32 -1.72
C GLU A 554 19.07 13.72 -2.47
N ALA A 555 17.95 13.49 -1.77
CA ALA A 555 16.72 12.96 -2.35
C ALA A 555 16.10 13.92 -3.39
N ILE A 556 16.26 15.23 -3.22
CA ILE A 556 15.83 16.22 -4.23
C ILE A 556 16.57 16.03 -5.56
N ASN A 557 17.84 15.60 -5.53
CA ASN A 557 18.60 15.31 -6.75
C ASN A 557 18.16 14.00 -7.43
N GLU A 558 17.43 13.15 -6.73
CA GLU A 558 16.85 11.89 -7.22
C GLU A 558 15.44 12.08 -7.80
N GLY A 559 14.97 13.32 -7.93
CA GLY A 559 13.67 13.65 -8.52
C GLY A 559 12.55 13.90 -7.51
N TRP A 560 12.83 13.78 -6.20
CA TRP A 560 11.85 14.07 -5.17
C TRP A 560 11.52 15.58 -5.10
N PRO A 561 10.24 15.95 -4.91
CA PRO A 561 9.86 17.35 -4.70
C PRO A 561 10.57 17.97 -3.49
N LYS A 562 10.70 19.30 -3.50
CA LYS A 562 11.18 20.02 -2.31
C LYS A 562 10.19 19.83 -1.16
N CYS A 563 10.71 19.90 0.06
CA CYS A 563 9.94 19.84 1.30
C CYS A 563 8.84 20.93 1.39
N GLY A 564 7.82 20.71 2.24
CA GLY A 564 6.63 21.58 2.33
C GLY A 564 5.65 21.44 1.16
N THR A 565 5.76 20.36 0.39
CA THR A 565 4.81 20.02 -0.68
C THR A 565 3.92 18.89 -0.22
N LYS A 566 2.66 18.97 -0.64
CA LYS A 566 1.65 17.94 -0.47
C LYS A 566 2.01 16.73 -1.34
N VAL A 567 1.76 15.52 -0.84
CA VAL A 567 1.76 14.31 -1.66
C VAL A 567 0.52 14.36 -2.56
N GLU A 568 0.74 14.60 -3.85
CA GLU A 568 -0.28 14.64 -4.89
C GLU A 568 -0.48 13.28 -5.55
N LEU A 569 -1.61 13.12 -6.25
CA LEU A 569 -1.85 11.96 -7.11
C LEU A 569 -0.72 11.84 -8.15
N CYS A 570 -0.12 10.65 -8.22
CA CYS A 570 1.06 10.31 -9.02
C CYS A 570 2.40 10.84 -8.51
N ASP A 571 2.46 11.37 -7.28
CA ASP A 571 3.73 11.48 -6.61
C ASP A 571 4.28 10.07 -6.30
N ILE A 572 5.60 9.95 -6.28
CA ILE A 572 6.37 8.69 -6.13
C ILE A 572 6.04 7.91 -4.82
N ASP A 573 5.25 8.49 -3.92
CA ASP A 573 4.97 8.02 -2.57
C ASP A 573 3.47 7.86 -2.23
N ALA A 574 2.53 7.89 -3.19
CA ALA A 574 1.08 7.87 -2.92
C ALA A 574 0.38 6.48 -2.96
N VAL A 575 -0.42 6.11 -1.92
CA VAL A 575 -1.31 4.91 -1.87
C VAL A 575 -2.78 5.29 -1.51
N TYR A 576 -3.80 4.52 -1.94
CA TYR A 576 -5.25 4.82 -1.77
C TYR A 576 -6.04 3.78 -0.93
N ALA A 577 -6.96 4.23 -0.04
CA ALA A 577 -8.10 3.45 0.45
C ALA A 577 -9.23 4.34 1.04
N LEU A 578 -10.51 4.05 0.74
CA LEU A 578 -11.68 4.63 1.44
C LEU A 578 -12.32 3.66 2.45
N ILE A 579 -13.00 4.23 3.45
CA ILE A 579 -13.78 3.51 4.48
C ILE A 579 -15.12 3.05 3.90
N ARG A 580 -15.43 1.74 3.92
CA ARG A 580 -16.71 1.15 3.46
C ARG A 580 -17.91 1.63 4.27
N ASP A 581 -18.80 2.40 3.67
CA ASP A 581 -20.19 2.54 4.11
C ASP A 581 -21.09 1.50 3.43
N PHE A 582 -22.16 1.08 4.12
CA PHE A 582 -23.12 0.10 3.58
C PHE A 582 -23.82 0.70 2.35
N MET A 583 -23.92 -0.04 1.25
CA MET A 583 -24.79 0.28 0.10
C MET A 583 -25.98 -0.68 0.07
N LEU A 584 -27.16 -0.20 -0.31
CA LEU A 584 -28.36 -1.02 -0.46
C LEU A 584 -28.82 -1.09 -1.92
N ILE A 585 -29.46 -2.21 -2.30
CA ILE A 585 -30.12 -2.33 -3.60
C ILE A 585 -31.62 -2.40 -3.40
N GLY A 586 -32.34 -1.52 -4.09
CA GLY A 586 -33.79 -1.46 -4.09
C GLY A 586 -34.34 -1.22 -5.49
N TYR A 587 -35.62 -1.48 -5.67
CA TYR A 587 -36.32 -1.18 -6.92
C TYR A 587 -37.47 -0.21 -6.73
N TYR A 588 -37.69 0.66 -7.71
CA TYR A 588 -38.90 1.47 -7.80
C TYR A 588 -39.98 0.72 -8.57
N ASP A 589 -41.05 0.38 -7.86
CA ASP A 589 -42.24 -0.30 -8.40
C ASP A 589 -43.16 0.69 -9.14
N GLU A 590 -42.89 0.90 -10.43
CA GLU A 590 -43.59 1.91 -11.26
C GLU A 590 -45.07 1.58 -11.37
N ASN A 591 -45.39 0.29 -11.49
CA ASN A 591 -46.74 -0.17 -11.75
C ASN A 591 -47.53 -0.57 -10.49
N SER A 592 -46.90 -0.44 -9.31
CA SER A 592 -47.46 -0.68 -7.97
C SER A 592 -47.95 -2.10 -7.73
N ASN A 593 -47.32 -3.13 -8.32
CA ASN A 593 -47.71 -4.53 -8.13
C ASN A 593 -46.93 -5.27 -7.03
N ASN A 594 -45.97 -4.60 -6.40
CA ASN A 594 -45.01 -5.12 -5.40
C ASN A 594 -44.18 -6.31 -5.89
N ARG A 595 -43.76 -6.28 -7.16
CA ARG A 595 -42.87 -7.27 -7.76
C ARG A 595 -41.96 -6.56 -8.74
N PHE A 596 -40.67 -6.84 -8.68
CA PHE A 596 -39.75 -6.37 -9.70
C PHE A 596 -40.13 -6.98 -11.07
N ASP A 597 -40.55 -6.15 -12.01
CA ASP A 597 -40.88 -6.55 -13.38
C ASP A 597 -40.39 -5.52 -14.40
N GLU A 598 -40.63 -5.80 -15.70
CA GLU A 598 -40.14 -5.04 -16.86
C GLU A 598 -40.41 -3.52 -16.85
N LYS A 599 -41.22 -3.00 -15.93
CA LYS A 599 -41.52 -1.56 -15.81
C LYS A 599 -40.76 -0.86 -14.70
N ASP A 600 -40.13 -1.61 -13.82
CA ASP A 600 -39.52 -1.05 -12.63
C ASP A 600 -38.12 -0.49 -12.92
N GLY A 601 -37.55 0.28 -12.00
CA GLY A 601 -36.13 0.65 -12.05
C GLY A 601 -35.39 -0.03 -10.91
N LEU A 602 -34.20 -0.60 -11.14
CA LEU A 602 -33.31 -1.09 -10.09
C LEU A 602 -32.24 -0.05 -9.78
N TYR A 603 -31.92 0.17 -8.51
CA TYR A 603 -30.99 1.20 -8.05
C TYR A 603 -30.04 0.67 -6.97
N ILE A 604 -28.81 1.17 -6.97
CA ILE A 604 -27.94 1.17 -5.79
C ILE A 604 -28.13 2.51 -5.07
N ASP A 605 -28.56 2.41 -3.83
CA ASP A 605 -28.60 3.49 -2.87
C ASP A 605 -27.21 3.65 -2.25
N GLY A 606 -26.56 4.76 -2.62
CA GLY A 606 -25.19 5.09 -2.23
C GLY A 606 -25.10 5.85 -0.90
N LEU A 607 -26.23 6.28 -0.35
CA LEU A 607 -26.31 7.10 0.84
C LEU A 607 -27.22 6.39 1.84
N VAL A 608 -26.64 5.51 2.67
CA VAL A 608 -27.45 4.73 3.62
C VAL A 608 -28.14 5.63 4.64
N ASP A 609 -29.41 5.92 4.36
CA ASP A 609 -30.29 6.73 5.18
C ASP A 609 -31.25 5.88 6.01
N TRP A 610 -30.81 4.70 6.49
CA TRP A 610 -31.60 3.66 7.19
C TRP A 610 -32.63 4.14 8.24
N TRP A 611 -32.40 5.32 8.82
CA TRP A 611 -33.20 5.94 9.87
C TRP A 611 -34.31 6.83 9.33
N ALA A 612 -34.21 7.30 8.09
CA ALA A 612 -35.26 7.99 7.39
C ALA A 612 -36.35 6.97 7.06
N SER A 613 -37.59 7.29 7.42
CA SER A 613 -38.77 6.48 7.08
C SER A 613 -39.06 6.37 5.57
N ARG A 614 -38.11 6.76 4.70
CA ARG A 614 -38.23 6.89 3.26
C ARG A 614 -36.94 6.42 2.61
N TRP A 615 -36.83 5.11 2.40
CA TRP A 615 -35.90 4.58 1.42
C TRP A 615 -36.38 5.06 0.05
N GLU A 616 -35.84 6.17 -0.43
CA GLU A 616 -36.21 6.82 -1.69
C GLU A 616 -34.97 7.08 -2.51
N THR A 617 -35.09 7.00 -3.83
CA THR A 617 -33.99 7.32 -4.74
C THR A 617 -33.55 8.77 -4.56
N GLU A 618 -32.26 9.04 -4.49
CA GLU A 618 -31.72 10.37 -4.31
C GLU A 618 -30.48 10.68 -5.16
N SER A 619 -30.01 11.93 -5.12
CA SER A 619 -28.88 12.35 -5.93
C SER A 619 -27.62 11.64 -5.44
N GLY A 620 -26.96 10.89 -6.33
CA GLY A 620 -25.82 10.03 -5.98
C GLY A 620 -26.10 8.55 -6.17
N ASP A 621 -27.36 8.12 -6.10
CA ASP A 621 -27.75 6.74 -6.37
C ASP A 621 -27.43 6.34 -7.80
N VAL A 622 -27.13 5.06 -8.01
CA VAL A 622 -26.76 4.53 -9.33
C VAL A 622 -27.92 3.71 -9.90
N ARG A 623 -28.33 4.02 -11.13
CA ARG A 623 -29.31 3.23 -11.88
C ARG A 623 -28.68 1.93 -12.36
N PHE A 624 -29.20 0.78 -11.94
CA PHE A 624 -28.77 -0.53 -12.43
C PHE A 624 -29.51 -0.99 -13.67
N THR A 625 -30.72 -0.48 -13.89
CA THR A 625 -31.48 -0.67 -15.14
C THR A 625 -31.88 0.68 -15.69
N ASP A 626 -32.36 0.70 -16.93
CA ASP A 626 -32.92 1.91 -17.51
C ASP A 626 -34.16 2.34 -16.72
N PHE A 627 -34.39 3.65 -16.64
CA PHE A 627 -35.60 4.20 -16.06
C PHE A 627 -36.48 4.80 -17.16
N CYS A 628 -37.57 4.09 -17.47
CA CYS A 628 -38.58 4.50 -18.47
C CYS A 628 -38.01 4.84 -19.87
N GLY A 629 -36.81 4.36 -20.21
CA GLY A 629 -36.07 4.74 -21.42
C GLY A 629 -35.66 6.23 -21.48
N GLU A 630 -35.73 6.95 -20.36
CA GLU A 630 -35.31 8.36 -20.24
C GLU A 630 -33.88 8.47 -19.69
N TYR A 631 -33.52 7.57 -18.78
CA TYR A 631 -32.18 7.44 -18.24
C TYR A 631 -31.64 6.06 -18.53
N GLU A 632 -30.45 6.02 -19.12
CA GLU A 632 -29.74 4.78 -19.41
C GLU A 632 -29.28 4.11 -18.08
N PRO A 633 -29.13 2.77 -18.07
CA PRO A 633 -28.48 2.08 -16.97
C PRO A 633 -27.06 2.63 -16.75
N ASN A 634 -26.51 2.37 -15.57
CA ASN A 634 -25.19 2.83 -15.17
C ASN A 634 -25.02 4.36 -15.21
N THR A 635 -26.05 5.08 -14.76
CA THR A 635 -25.99 6.54 -14.60
C THR A 635 -26.36 6.91 -13.16
N LYS A 636 -25.69 7.93 -12.62
CA LYS A 636 -26.08 8.51 -11.32
C LYS A 636 -27.36 9.31 -11.45
N ILE A 637 -28.23 9.22 -10.44
CA ILE A 637 -29.35 10.13 -10.28
C ILE A 637 -28.77 11.50 -9.95
N VAL A 638 -29.17 12.52 -10.70
CA VAL A 638 -28.83 13.91 -10.42
C VAL A 638 -30.06 14.68 -9.94
N HIS A 639 -29.83 15.73 -9.17
CA HIS A 639 -30.92 16.58 -8.69
C HIS A 639 -31.80 17.09 -9.84
N GLY A 640 -33.08 16.71 -9.81
CA GLY A 640 -34.07 17.12 -10.80
C GLY A 640 -34.45 16.00 -11.79
N ASP A 641 -33.76 14.87 -11.74
CA ASP A 641 -34.20 13.68 -12.46
C ASP A 641 -35.58 13.25 -11.99
N ASN A 642 -36.39 12.75 -12.93
CA ASN A 642 -37.80 12.46 -12.65
C ASN A 642 -38.00 11.21 -11.78
N ASP A 643 -36.94 10.43 -11.59
CA ASP A 643 -36.82 9.31 -10.69
C ASP A 643 -36.14 9.67 -9.37
N ALA A 644 -35.80 10.94 -9.10
CA ALA A 644 -35.42 11.37 -7.76
C ALA A 644 -36.65 11.45 -6.83
N GLY A 645 -36.48 11.04 -5.57
CA GLY A 645 -37.50 10.98 -4.52
C GLY A 645 -38.54 9.86 -4.71
N LYS A 646 -38.18 8.78 -5.41
CA LYS A 646 -39.05 7.63 -5.63
C LYS A 646 -38.80 6.58 -4.56
N GLN A 647 -39.85 6.20 -3.86
CA GLN A 647 -39.72 5.19 -2.80
C GLN A 647 -39.26 3.84 -3.37
N LEU A 648 -38.09 3.40 -2.93
CA LEU A 648 -37.51 2.10 -3.22
C LEU A 648 -38.19 1.01 -2.38
N LYS A 649 -38.21 -0.19 -2.94
CA LYS A 649 -38.67 -1.41 -2.27
C LYS A 649 -37.53 -2.42 -2.25
N PRO A 650 -37.44 -3.23 -1.18
CA PRO A 650 -36.45 -4.29 -1.11
C PRO A 650 -36.77 -5.36 -2.16
N LEU A 651 -35.73 -5.90 -2.78
CA LEU A 651 -35.88 -7.10 -3.59
C LEU A 651 -36.28 -8.29 -2.69
N PRO A 652 -37.04 -9.27 -3.22
CA PRO A 652 -37.34 -10.48 -2.48
C PRO A 652 -36.05 -11.29 -2.31
N GLY A 653 -35.40 -11.15 -1.15
CA GLY A 653 -34.18 -11.89 -0.80
C GLY A 653 -34.23 -12.50 0.59
N ARG A 654 -33.57 -13.65 0.79
CA ARG A 654 -33.51 -14.38 2.08
C ARG A 654 -32.80 -13.64 3.19
N PHE A 655 -31.88 -12.75 2.83
CA PHE A 655 -31.12 -11.93 3.78
C PHE A 655 -31.66 -10.51 3.78
N TRP A 656 -32.59 -10.25 4.70
CA TRP A 656 -33.07 -8.89 5.01
C TRP A 656 -33.67 -8.11 3.81
N GLY A 657 -34.10 -8.80 2.74
CA GLY A 657 -34.63 -8.16 1.54
C GLY A 657 -33.56 -7.56 0.62
N GLN A 658 -32.32 -8.02 0.72
CA GLN A 658 -31.23 -7.62 -0.17
C GLN A 658 -31.11 -8.56 -1.36
N ALA A 659 -30.72 -7.97 -2.49
CA ALA A 659 -30.28 -8.67 -3.68
C ALA A 659 -29.08 -9.57 -3.39
N VAL A 660 -29.13 -10.79 -3.91
CA VAL A 660 -27.98 -11.70 -3.93
C VAL A 660 -27.42 -11.76 -5.34
N VAL A 661 -26.11 -11.98 -5.42
CA VAL A 661 -25.40 -12.12 -6.70
C VAL A 661 -25.10 -13.59 -6.94
N GLY A 662 -25.29 -14.03 -8.17
CA GLY A 662 -24.87 -15.35 -8.63
C GLY A 662 -24.20 -15.27 -9.99
N PHE A 663 -23.33 -16.23 -10.29
CA PHE A 663 -22.73 -16.38 -11.62
C PHE A 663 -23.21 -17.68 -12.27
N VAL A 664 -23.18 -17.73 -13.60
CA VAL A 664 -23.36 -18.98 -14.34
C VAL A 664 -21.98 -19.51 -14.71
N ASP A 665 -21.65 -20.69 -14.22
CA ASP A 665 -20.36 -21.35 -14.47
C ASP A 665 -20.33 -21.92 -15.89
N VAL A 666 -19.78 -21.16 -16.83
CA VAL A 666 -19.78 -21.49 -18.27
C VAL A 666 -18.84 -22.66 -18.56
N TYR A 667 -17.75 -22.79 -17.79
CA TYR A 667 -16.73 -23.83 -17.98
C TYR A 667 -16.89 -25.05 -17.08
N ASN A 668 -17.86 -25.03 -16.17
CA ASN A 668 -18.15 -26.06 -15.18
C ASN A 668 -16.92 -26.35 -14.27
N ASP A 669 -16.19 -25.31 -13.86
CA ASP A 669 -15.05 -25.41 -12.95
C ASP A 669 -15.41 -25.09 -11.48
N PHE A 670 -16.65 -24.64 -11.25
CA PHE A 670 -17.23 -24.24 -9.98
C PHE A 670 -16.53 -23.06 -9.30
N VAL A 671 -15.82 -22.23 -10.06
CA VAL A 671 -15.14 -21.03 -9.56
C VAL A 671 -15.55 -19.85 -10.43
N TYR A 672 -15.98 -18.75 -9.81
CA TYR A 672 -16.27 -17.54 -10.56
C TYR A 672 -15.01 -17.01 -11.25
N ASP A 673 -15.03 -16.92 -12.58
CA ASP A 673 -14.03 -16.23 -13.39
C ASP A 673 -14.65 -15.11 -14.26
N LEU A 674 -13.81 -14.36 -14.97
CA LEU A 674 -14.25 -13.24 -15.83
C LEU A 674 -15.08 -13.64 -17.05
N ALA A 675 -15.05 -14.92 -17.44
CA ALA A 675 -15.85 -15.43 -18.54
C ALA A 675 -17.26 -15.84 -18.08
N ASP A 676 -17.47 -16.03 -16.78
CA ASP A 676 -18.76 -16.35 -16.21
C ASP A 676 -19.67 -15.12 -16.16
N PRO A 677 -20.89 -15.19 -16.73
CA PRO A 677 -21.82 -14.09 -16.64
C PRO A 677 -22.39 -13.98 -15.23
N LEU A 678 -22.34 -12.77 -14.69
CA LEU A 678 -22.76 -12.44 -13.33
C LEU A 678 -24.15 -11.79 -13.37
N TYR A 679 -25.02 -12.15 -12.42
CA TYR A 679 -26.40 -11.71 -12.34
C TYR A 679 -26.76 -11.26 -10.94
N VAL A 680 -27.60 -10.24 -10.85
CA VAL A 680 -28.41 -9.97 -9.67
C VAL A 680 -29.66 -10.84 -9.75
N ASP A 681 -29.81 -11.77 -8.80
CA ASP A 681 -31.04 -12.55 -8.63
C ASP A 681 -32.10 -11.66 -7.97
N THR A 682 -33.19 -11.44 -8.71
CA THR A 682 -34.25 -10.52 -8.34
C THR A 682 -35.48 -11.22 -7.79
N ASP A 683 -35.53 -12.54 -7.79
CA ASP A 683 -36.69 -13.34 -7.37
C ASP A 683 -36.39 -14.49 -6.39
N ASP A 684 -35.17 -14.56 -5.84
CA ASP A 684 -34.66 -15.61 -4.93
C ASP A 684 -34.67 -17.00 -5.60
N SER A 685 -34.44 -17.02 -6.91
CA SER A 685 -34.32 -18.26 -7.67
C SER A 685 -32.86 -18.73 -7.71
N SER A 686 -32.67 -20.05 -7.63
CA SER A 686 -31.33 -20.64 -7.73
C SER A 686 -30.85 -20.76 -9.18
N SER A 687 -31.44 -20.02 -10.11
CA SER A 687 -31.24 -20.14 -11.56
C SER A 687 -31.59 -18.84 -12.25
N VAL A 688 -30.99 -18.51 -13.38
CA VAL A 688 -31.30 -17.28 -14.12
C VAL A 688 -32.77 -17.27 -14.55
N THR A 689 -33.52 -16.25 -14.14
CA THR A 689 -34.93 -16.04 -14.51
C THR A 689 -35.15 -14.76 -15.30
N VAL A 690 -36.35 -14.62 -15.88
CA VAL A 690 -36.75 -13.36 -16.52
C VAL A 690 -36.86 -12.27 -15.46
N ASN A 691 -36.25 -11.12 -15.75
CA ASN A 691 -36.09 -9.94 -14.89
C ASN A 691 -34.86 -9.94 -13.99
N ASP A 692 -34.07 -11.01 -13.89
CA ASP A 692 -32.72 -10.88 -13.30
C ASP A 692 -31.91 -9.83 -14.05
N VAL A 693 -30.96 -9.18 -13.39
CA VAL A 693 -30.18 -8.10 -14.01
C VAL A 693 -28.77 -8.60 -14.29
N ARG A 694 -28.36 -8.56 -15.56
CA ARG A 694 -27.01 -8.89 -15.97
C ARG A 694 -26.05 -7.85 -15.42
N LEU A 695 -25.00 -8.29 -14.76
CA LEU A 695 -23.91 -7.43 -14.35
C LEU A 695 -22.84 -7.40 -15.42
N THR A 696 -22.49 -8.54 -16.03
CA THR A 696 -21.50 -8.59 -17.12
C THR A 696 -22.14 -8.70 -18.50
N GLU A 697 -21.42 -8.24 -19.54
CA GLU A 697 -21.81 -8.43 -20.93
C GLU A 697 -21.52 -9.87 -21.37
N ASN A 698 -22.41 -10.46 -22.17
CA ASN A 698 -22.24 -11.80 -22.71
C ASN A 698 -22.77 -11.89 -24.15
N GLU A 699 -22.66 -13.07 -24.78
CA GLU A 699 -23.04 -13.26 -26.20
C GLU A 699 -24.50 -12.88 -26.53
N THR A 700 -25.40 -12.82 -25.54
CA THR A 700 -26.83 -12.57 -25.75
C THR A 700 -27.39 -11.32 -25.05
N GLY A 701 -26.57 -10.58 -24.30
CA GLY A 701 -27.04 -9.42 -23.56
C GLY A 701 -25.92 -8.45 -23.17
N VAL A 702 -26.26 -7.16 -23.18
CA VAL A 702 -25.40 -6.08 -22.69
C VAL A 702 -25.45 -6.08 -21.16
N ALA A 703 -24.35 -5.71 -20.50
CA ALA A 703 -24.34 -5.46 -19.06
C ALA A 703 -25.45 -4.47 -18.65
N TYR A 704 -25.94 -4.57 -17.40
CA TYR A 704 -26.99 -3.72 -16.82
C TYR A 704 -28.34 -3.79 -17.53
N THR A 705 -28.56 -4.87 -18.29
CA THR A 705 -29.85 -5.14 -18.90
C THR A 705 -30.53 -6.32 -18.24
N ARG A 706 -31.86 -6.27 -18.22
CA ARG A 706 -32.69 -7.37 -17.71
C ARG A 706 -32.56 -8.60 -18.59
N VAL A 707 -32.57 -9.76 -17.95
CA VAL A 707 -32.70 -11.05 -18.60
C VAL A 707 -34.06 -11.11 -19.28
N THR A 708 -34.03 -11.36 -20.59
CA THR A 708 -35.24 -11.53 -21.41
C THR A 708 -35.46 -13.01 -21.71
N ARG A 709 -36.57 -13.34 -22.38
CA ARG A 709 -36.86 -14.73 -22.79
C ARG A 709 -35.88 -15.31 -23.82
N ASP A 710 -35.09 -14.45 -24.46
CA ASP A 710 -34.14 -14.83 -25.50
C ASP A 710 -32.69 -14.91 -24.98
N ASP A 711 -32.46 -14.76 -23.66
CA ASP A 711 -31.15 -14.93 -23.03
C ASP A 711 -30.65 -16.38 -23.17
N SER A 712 -29.37 -16.55 -23.53
CA SER A 712 -28.73 -17.87 -23.68
C SER A 712 -28.66 -18.69 -22.39
N TYR A 713 -28.62 -18.03 -21.24
CA TYR A 713 -28.45 -18.63 -19.92
C TYR A 713 -29.76 -18.71 -19.13
N LEU A 714 -30.90 -18.34 -19.72
CA LEU A 714 -32.19 -18.43 -19.04
C LEU A 714 -32.48 -19.87 -18.59
N GLY A 715 -32.61 -20.07 -17.28
CA GLY A 715 -32.86 -21.35 -16.63
C GLY A 715 -31.61 -22.14 -16.24
N GLU A 716 -30.41 -21.62 -16.50
CA GLU A 716 -29.16 -22.17 -15.95
C GLU A 716 -29.04 -21.87 -14.46
N ASP A 717 -28.40 -22.77 -13.71
CA ASP A 717 -28.23 -22.63 -12.26
C ASP A 717 -27.29 -21.44 -11.95
N LEU A 718 -27.66 -20.63 -10.97
CA LEU A 718 -26.81 -19.57 -10.42
C LEU A 718 -25.99 -20.13 -9.26
N LEU A 719 -24.67 -19.98 -9.33
CA LEU A 719 -23.75 -20.31 -8.25
C LEU A 719 -23.39 -19.05 -7.47
N ASP A 720 -23.32 -19.19 -6.15
CA ASP A 720 -22.92 -18.12 -5.25
C ASP A 720 -21.39 -17.86 -5.37
N PRO A 721 -20.95 -16.61 -5.61
CA PRO A 721 -19.55 -16.30 -5.92
C PRO A 721 -18.58 -16.57 -4.76
N VAL A 722 -19.08 -16.65 -3.52
CA VAL A 722 -18.26 -16.89 -2.31
C VAL A 722 -18.30 -18.37 -1.91
N THR A 723 -19.48 -18.98 -1.94
CA THR A 723 -19.70 -20.33 -1.41
C THR A 723 -19.71 -21.42 -2.48
N TYR A 724 -19.81 -21.03 -3.75
CA TYR A 724 -19.88 -21.89 -4.94
C TYR A 724 -21.03 -22.91 -4.89
N ARG A 725 -22.16 -22.48 -4.34
CA ARG A 725 -23.37 -23.31 -4.16
C ARG A 725 -24.56 -22.64 -4.84
N THR A 726 -25.54 -23.43 -5.24
CA THR A 726 -26.83 -22.94 -5.78
C THR A 726 -27.72 -22.24 -4.75
N THR A 727 -27.31 -22.23 -3.48
CA THR A 727 -27.94 -21.37 -2.46
C THR A 727 -27.18 -20.07 -2.44
N LEU A 728 -27.72 -19.06 -3.12
CA LEU A 728 -27.18 -17.71 -3.12
C LEU A 728 -27.33 -17.09 -1.74
N VAL A 729 -26.21 -16.73 -1.12
CA VAL A 729 -26.13 -16.11 0.21
C VAL A 729 -25.28 -14.85 0.21
N THR A 730 -24.52 -14.61 -0.85
CA THR A 730 -23.64 -13.46 -1.01
C THR A 730 -24.49 -12.25 -1.43
N PRO A 731 -24.68 -11.29 -0.52
CA PRO A 731 -25.36 -10.06 -0.89
C PRO A 731 -24.44 -9.24 -1.80
N ILE A 732 -25.00 -8.55 -2.78
CA ILE A 732 -24.23 -7.73 -3.73
C ILE A 732 -23.28 -6.73 -3.09
N PHE A 733 -23.63 -6.14 -1.94
CA PHE A 733 -22.75 -5.20 -1.25
C PHE A 733 -21.45 -5.83 -0.76
N ALA A 734 -21.41 -7.15 -0.57
CA ALA A 734 -20.17 -7.83 -0.23
C ALA A 734 -19.14 -7.74 -1.39
N MET A 735 -19.65 -7.63 -2.62
CA MET A 735 -18.86 -7.50 -3.84
C MET A 735 -18.71 -6.05 -4.29
N LEU A 736 -19.31 -5.03 -3.67
CA LEU A 736 -19.17 -3.65 -4.15
C LEU A 736 -17.94 -2.98 -3.52
N GLY A 737 -17.06 -2.43 -4.36
CA GLY A 737 -15.99 -1.50 -4.01
C GLY A 737 -16.20 -0.14 -4.68
N TYR A 738 -15.56 0.91 -4.17
CA TYR A 738 -15.60 2.23 -4.78
C TYR A 738 -14.29 3.00 -4.61
N ILE A 739 -14.05 3.93 -5.53
CA ILE A 739 -12.86 4.79 -5.57
C ILE A 739 -13.34 6.23 -5.38
N ASP A 740 -12.86 6.89 -4.32
CA ASP A 740 -12.95 8.35 -4.22
C ASP A 740 -12.11 8.96 -5.34
N SER A 741 -12.76 9.60 -6.28
CA SER A 741 -12.02 10.25 -7.36
C SER A 741 -11.77 11.74 -7.08
N ASP A 742 -12.48 12.33 -6.11
CA ASP A 742 -12.35 13.73 -5.74
C ASP A 742 -11.92 13.98 -4.30
N CYS A 743 -11.55 12.93 -3.57
CA CYS A 743 -11.10 12.95 -2.18
C CYS A 743 -12.13 13.58 -1.23
N SER A 744 -13.41 13.51 -1.59
CA SER A 744 -14.48 14.15 -0.84
C SER A 744 -14.88 13.40 0.43
N THR A 745 -14.33 12.19 0.65
CA THR A 745 -14.65 11.28 1.77
C THR A 745 -16.12 10.85 1.83
N THR A 746 -16.92 11.23 0.84
CA THR A 746 -18.35 10.95 0.71
C THR A 746 -18.62 10.51 -0.72
N TRP A 747 -19.66 9.71 -0.94
CA TRP A 747 -20.00 9.27 -2.29
C TRP A 747 -20.50 10.46 -3.16
N THR A 748 -19.67 10.97 -4.07
CA THR A 748 -19.97 12.09 -4.98
C THR A 748 -20.20 11.65 -6.41
N CYS A 749 -20.59 12.56 -7.29
CA CYS A 749 -20.90 12.25 -8.69
C CYS A 749 -19.70 11.79 -9.55
N VAL A 750 -18.48 12.04 -9.09
CA VAL A 750 -17.24 11.71 -9.80
C VAL A 750 -16.66 10.36 -9.37
N ASP A 751 -17.11 9.81 -8.25
CA ASP A 751 -16.61 8.52 -7.77
C ASP A 751 -16.96 7.34 -8.65
N ILE A 752 -16.07 6.34 -8.64
CA ILE A 752 -16.16 5.11 -9.43
C ILE A 752 -16.70 4.00 -8.54
N LEU A 753 -17.71 3.27 -9.02
CA LEU A 753 -18.22 2.06 -8.37
C LEU A 753 -17.69 0.85 -9.15
N TYR A 754 -17.28 -0.21 -8.45
CA TYR A 754 -16.86 -1.47 -9.07
C TYR A 754 -17.35 -2.68 -8.28
N LEU A 755 -17.40 -3.84 -8.94
CA LEU A 755 -17.64 -5.13 -8.33
C LEU A 755 -16.29 -5.83 -8.13
N GLN A 756 -15.93 -6.06 -6.88
CA GLN A 756 -14.79 -6.84 -6.42
C GLN A 756 -15.03 -8.34 -6.59
N GLN A 757 -14.02 -9.03 -7.09
CA GLN A 757 -13.96 -10.48 -7.01
C GLN A 757 -13.71 -10.91 -5.55
N ILE A 758 -14.66 -11.62 -4.93
CA ILE A 758 -14.47 -12.16 -3.58
C ILE A 758 -13.92 -13.59 -3.67
N THR A 759 -12.63 -13.76 -3.49
CA THR A 759 -12.01 -15.08 -3.38
C THR A 759 -12.08 -15.60 -1.94
N CYS A 760 -13.17 -16.30 -1.60
CA CYS A 760 -13.25 -16.94 -0.28
C CYS A 760 -12.43 -18.25 -0.25
N HIS A 761 -11.27 -18.20 0.41
CA HIS A 761 -10.55 -19.40 0.80
C HIS A 761 -11.19 -20.00 2.07
N ARG A 762 -11.97 -21.09 1.90
CA ARG A 762 -12.55 -21.86 3.01
C ARG A 762 -11.47 -22.41 3.96
N CYS A 763 -11.21 -21.71 5.06
CA CYS A 763 -10.57 -22.24 6.27
C CYS A 763 -11.64 -22.58 7.34
N CYS A 764 -12.57 -23.49 7.04
CA CYS A 764 -13.47 -24.06 8.05
C CYS A 764 -13.82 -25.52 7.72
N CYS A 765 -13.15 -26.45 8.40
CA CYS A 765 -13.55 -27.85 8.42
C CYS A 765 -14.88 -28.00 9.17
N TRP A 766 -15.94 -28.40 8.47
CA TRP A 766 -17.06 -29.12 9.08
C TRP A 766 -16.64 -30.59 9.14
N ILE A 767 -16.35 -31.10 10.33
CA ILE A 767 -16.21 -32.55 10.55
C ILE A 767 -17.62 -33.12 10.49
N ASP A 768 -17.91 -33.86 9.42
CA ASP A 768 -19.10 -34.69 9.32
C ASP A 768 -18.96 -35.83 10.36
N SER A 769 -19.68 -35.74 11.48
CA SER A 769 -19.51 -36.62 12.64
C SER A 769 -20.16 -38.00 12.50
N ASP A 770 -20.74 -38.32 11.35
CA ASP A 770 -21.61 -39.50 11.21
C ASP A 770 -20.89 -40.78 10.71
N GLU A 771 -19.62 -40.74 10.30
CA GLU A 771 -18.91 -41.95 9.80
C GLU A 771 -17.89 -42.58 10.78
N ALA A 772 -17.66 -42.03 11.97
CA ALA A 772 -16.60 -42.51 12.87
C ALA A 772 -17.06 -43.30 14.12
N LEU A 773 -18.33 -43.75 14.20
CA LEU A 773 -18.88 -44.39 15.42
C LEU A 773 -19.22 -45.89 15.31
N ASP A 774 -18.70 -46.63 14.32
CA ASP A 774 -19.06 -48.05 14.16
C ASP A 774 -18.03 -49.09 14.70
N GLU A 775 -16.92 -48.69 15.33
CA GLU A 775 -16.02 -49.66 15.98
C GLU A 775 -15.41 -49.17 17.30
N PHE A 776 -16.18 -49.08 18.38
CA PHE A 776 -15.63 -49.17 19.75
C PHE A 776 -16.62 -49.81 20.73
N GLU A 777 -16.46 -51.12 20.96
CA GLU A 777 -17.06 -51.83 22.10
C GLU A 777 -16.35 -51.42 23.40
N VAL A 778 -16.98 -50.57 24.22
CA VAL A 778 -16.52 -50.26 25.59
C VAL A 778 -17.27 -51.15 26.59
N ASN A 779 -16.50 -51.90 27.40
CA ASN A 779 -16.95 -53.06 28.18
C ASN A 779 -17.27 -52.81 29.67
N SER A 780 -17.31 -51.58 30.19
CA SER A 780 -17.84 -51.37 31.55
C SER A 780 -18.27 -49.94 31.89
N LEU A 781 -19.33 -49.86 32.68
CA LEU A 781 -20.11 -48.68 33.06
C LEU A 781 -19.55 -47.89 34.27
N GLU A 782 -18.29 -48.10 34.66
CA GLU A 782 -17.68 -47.49 35.86
C GLU A 782 -16.79 -46.26 35.58
N GLU A 783 -16.52 -45.90 34.33
CA GLU A 783 -15.67 -44.74 33.96
C GLU A 783 -16.46 -43.51 33.46
N LEU A 784 -17.74 -43.37 33.84
CA LEU A 784 -18.58 -42.22 33.46
C LEU A 784 -18.71 -41.13 34.56
N GLY A 785 -17.83 -41.15 35.56
CA GLY A 785 -17.90 -40.27 36.73
C GLY A 785 -17.13 -38.95 36.66
N GLU A 786 -16.17 -38.78 35.75
CA GLU A 786 -15.24 -37.63 35.79
C GLU A 786 -15.17 -36.78 34.50
N VAL A 787 -16.02 -37.04 33.49
CA VAL A 787 -15.94 -36.33 32.19
C VAL A 787 -16.93 -35.17 32.04
N THR A 788 -17.85 -34.95 32.98
CA THR A 788 -18.96 -33.98 32.80
C THR A 788 -18.71 -32.53 33.26
N GLU A 789 -17.51 -32.14 33.67
CA GLU A 789 -17.22 -30.74 34.06
C GLU A 789 -16.23 -29.99 33.17
N LYS A 790 -15.62 -30.62 32.15
CA LYS A 790 -14.57 -29.97 31.33
C LYS A 790 -15.01 -29.40 29.97
N ASN A 791 -16.27 -29.57 29.56
CA ASN A 791 -16.74 -29.20 28.20
C ASN A 791 -17.81 -28.09 28.16
N ARG A 792 -17.82 -27.16 29.11
CA ARG A 792 -18.64 -25.94 29.01
C ARG A 792 -17.75 -24.71 28.86
N HIS A 793 -17.13 -24.51 27.70
CA HIS A 793 -16.71 -23.20 27.15
C HIS A 793 -16.14 -23.44 25.75
N LEU A 794 -17.03 -23.67 24.77
CA LEU A 794 -16.72 -23.49 23.35
C LEU A 794 -17.46 -22.22 22.92
N PHE A 795 -16.75 -21.10 22.97
CA PHE A 795 -17.13 -19.90 22.24
C PHE A 795 -16.78 -20.16 20.77
N PHE A 796 -17.74 -19.97 19.87
CA PHE A 796 -17.46 -19.88 18.44
C PHE A 796 -16.77 -18.52 18.20
N PRO A 797 -15.57 -18.47 17.59
CA PRO A 797 -15.02 -17.20 17.14
C PRO A 797 -15.76 -16.74 15.89
N ASP A 798 -16.14 -15.47 15.87
CA ASP A 798 -16.70 -14.76 14.73
C ASP A 798 -15.73 -14.83 13.54
N CYS A 799 -16.22 -15.25 12.36
CA CYS A 799 -15.47 -15.16 11.12
C CYS A 799 -15.45 -13.70 10.66
N CYS A 800 -14.33 -13.01 10.84
CA CYS A 800 -14.09 -11.72 10.20
C CYS A 800 -13.80 -11.96 8.71
N PHE A 801 -14.68 -11.48 7.83
CA PHE A 801 -14.36 -11.33 6.42
C PHE A 801 -13.53 -10.04 6.27
N VAL A 802 -12.26 -10.18 5.90
CA VAL A 802 -11.46 -9.06 5.41
C VAL A 802 -11.52 -9.18 3.89
N ALA A 803 -12.14 -8.19 3.25
CA ALA A 803 -12.14 -8.05 1.80
C ALA A 803 -11.20 -6.89 1.48
N ASP A 804 -10.24 -7.12 0.57
CA ASP A 804 -9.18 -6.18 0.26
C ASP A 804 -9.74 -4.87 -0.32
N CYS A 805 -9.11 -3.75 0.04
CA CYS A 805 -9.50 -2.39 -0.33
C CYS A 805 -8.90 -1.92 -1.66
N VAL A 806 -8.43 -2.82 -2.52
CA VAL A 806 -7.76 -2.50 -3.79
C VAL A 806 -8.58 -2.98 -5.00
N VAL A 807 -8.33 -2.34 -6.14
CA VAL A 807 -8.93 -2.67 -7.45
C VAL A 807 -8.07 -3.76 -8.09
N THR A 808 -8.66 -4.87 -8.50
CA THR A 808 -7.98 -6.04 -9.09
C THR A 808 -8.22 -6.16 -10.60
N ILE A 809 -7.38 -6.93 -11.30
CA ILE A 809 -7.69 -7.41 -12.66
C ILE A 809 -8.80 -8.46 -12.55
N GLY A 810 -10.02 -8.10 -12.96
CA GLY A 810 -11.20 -8.91 -12.64
C GLY A 810 -12.39 -8.07 -12.23
N ASP A 811 -12.12 -6.88 -11.71
CA ASP A 811 -13.15 -6.01 -11.15
C ASP A 811 -13.99 -5.35 -12.24
N PHE A 812 -15.30 -5.50 -12.11
CA PHE A 812 -16.24 -4.99 -13.09
C PHE A 812 -16.71 -3.59 -12.71
N ARG A 813 -16.51 -2.60 -13.58
CA ARG A 813 -16.86 -1.19 -13.29
C ARG A 813 -18.38 -0.98 -13.28
N ALA A 814 -18.95 -0.99 -12.08
CA ALA A 814 -20.36 -0.73 -11.78
C ALA A 814 -20.81 0.69 -12.17
N TYR A 815 -19.93 1.70 -12.09
CA TYR A 815 -20.16 3.08 -12.55
C TYR A 815 -18.87 3.86 -12.84
N VAL A 816 -18.87 4.62 -13.95
CA VAL A 816 -17.81 5.56 -14.33
C VAL A 816 -18.47 6.89 -14.76
N PRO A 817 -18.04 8.05 -14.24
CA PRO A 817 -18.61 9.33 -14.64
C PRO A 817 -18.45 9.61 -16.14
N PRO A 818 -19.46 10.22 -16.80
CA PRO A 818 -19.40 10.56 -18.22
C PRO A 818 -18.20 11.46 -18.63
N GLY A 819 -17.63 12.22 -17.69
CA GLY A 819 -16.46 13.07 -17.93
C GLY A 819 -15.12 12.34 -17.90
N MET A 820 -15.08 11.09 -17.43
CA MET A 820 -13.87 10.26 -17.38
C MET A 820 -13.75 9.32 -18.59
N ILE A 821 -14.83 9.11 -19.34
CA ILE A 821 -14.84 8.32 -20.59
C ILE A 821 -14.74 9.30 -21.77
N ASP A 822 -13.58 9.94 -21.94
CA ASP A 822 -13.30 10.66 -23.19
C ASP A 822 -12.48 9.79 -24.13
N GLU A 823 -13.14 8.80 -24.73
CA GLU A 823 -12.61 8.05 -25.88
C GLU A 823 -12.59 8.91 -27.17
N ASN A 824 -12.93 10.20 -27.09
CA ASN A 824 -12.81 11.15 -28.19
C ASN A 824 -12.22 12.50 -27.75
N SER A 825 -11.15 12.47 -26.93
CA SER A 825 -10.26 13.62 -26.81
C SER A 825 -9.42 13.76 -28.09
N ASP A 826 -10.10 14.12 -29.17
CA ASP A 826 -9.54 14.71 -30.38
C ASP A 826 -9.12 16.16 -30.07
N ASP A 827 -8.37 16.34 -28.98
CA ASP A 827 -7.76 17.61 -28.57
C ASP A 827 -6.31 17.61 -29.06
N THR A 828 -6.18 17.64 -30.38
CA THR A 828 -4.95 18.07 -31.05
C THR A 828 -4.81 19.58 -30.91
N GLN A 829 -4.35 20.04 -29.75
CA GLN A 829 -3.66 21.33 -29.68
C GLN A 829 -2.19 21.16 -30.08
N ASP A 830 -1.93 21.54 -31.33
CA ASP A 830 -0.71 22.12 -31.87
C ASP A 830 0.61 21.77 -31.15
N VAL A 831 1.20 20.65 -31.55
CA VAL A 831 2.64 20.61 -31.78
C VAL A 831 2.84 20.67 -33.29
N ASP A 832 3.37 21.80 -33.77
CA ASP A 832 3.60 22.14 -35.18
C ASP A 832 4.06 20.94 -36.03
N THR A 833 3.10 20.22 -36.63
CA THR A 833 3.41 19.24 -37.67
C THR A 833 3.62 20.04 -38.95
N PHE A 834 4.88 20.18 -39.36
CA PHE A 834 5.26 20.89 -40.57
C PHE A 834 4.47 20.36 -41.78
N ASP A 835 3.47 21.11 -42.25
CA ASP A 835 2.75 20.83 -43.49
C ASP A 835 3.58 21.32 -44.68
N PRO A 836 4.14 20.43 -45.51
CA PRO A 836 4.94 20.83 -46.66
C PRO A 836 4.14 21.65 -47.70
N MET A 837 2.81 21.70 -47.62
CA MET A 837 1.97 22.58 -48.46
C MET A 837 1.96 24.04 -47.99
N VAL A 838 2.35 24.33 -46.75
CA VAL A 838 2.47 25.74 -46.26
C VAL A 838 3.71 26.42 -46.83
N TYR A 839 4.71 25.66 -47.31
CA TYR A 839 5.83 26.21 -48.09
C TYR A 839 5.41 26.74 -49.47
N ASP A 840 4.25 26.28 -49.95
CA ASP A 840 3.63 26.64 -51.22
C ASP A 840 2.59 27.76 -51.01
N THR A 841 3.05 28.97 -50.71
CA THR A 841 2.14 30.13 -50.56
C THR A 841 1.71 30.74 -51.90
N GLN A 842 2.19 30.24 -53.04
CA GLN A 842 1.98 30.88 -54.35
C GLN A 842 1.45 29.97 -55.46
N ASN A 843 1.28 28.67 -55.25
CA ASN A 843 0.75 27.75 -56.24
C ASN A 843 -0.69 27.29 -55.91
N PRO A 844 -1.70 27.67 -56.70
CA PRO A 844 -3.09 27.28 -56.46
C PRO A 844 -3.38 25.80 -56.79
N PHE A 845 -2.37 25.01 -57.17
CA PHE A 845 -2.55 23.64 -57.68
C PHE A 845 -2.23 22.54 -56.68
N GLY A 846 -1.71 22.85 -55.48
CA GLY A 846 -1.42 21.86 -54.44
C GLY A 846 -0.36 20.84 -54.88
N VAL A 847 0.60 21.27 -55.68
CA VAL A 847 1.72 20.46 -56.17
C VAL A 847 2.99 21.23 -55.89
N ILE A 848 3.91 20.61 -55.15
CA ILE A 848 5.22 21.18 -54.90
C ILE A 848 5.98 21.22 -56.23
N GLU A 849 6.46 22.40 -56.61
CA GLU A 849 7.28 22.59 -57.79
C GLU A 849 8.76 22.41 -57.46
N LYS A 850 9.55 22.09 -58.49
CA LYS A 850 10.98 21.84 -58.36
C LYS A 850 11.72 23.00 -57.68
N ASP A 851 11.31 24.24 -57.93
CA ASP A 851 11.96 25.42 -57.38
C ASP A 851 11.70 25.57 -55.86
N GLU A 852 10.58 25.05 -55.36
CA GLU A 852 10.23 25.05 -53.93
C GLU A 852 11.06 24.03 -53.13
N VAL A 853 11.36 22.88 -53.75
CA VAL A 853 12.34 21.92 -53.19
C VAL A 853 13.72 22.57 -53.04
N PHE A 854 14.15 23.39 -54.02
CA PHE A 854 15.43 24.09 -53.92
C PHE A 854 15.43 25.19 -52.87
N ASN A 855 14.31 25.89 -52.69
CA ASN A 855 14.16 26.90 -51.64
C ASN A 855 14.22 26.24 -50.26
N ALA A 856 13.48 25.15 -50.01
CA ALA A 856 13.56 24.43 -48.74
C ALA A 856 15.00 23.95 -48.41
N ILE A 857 15.74 23.43 -49.41
CA ILE A 857 17.14 23.04 -49.21
C ILE A 857 18.03 24.27 -48.93
N ALA A 858 17.80 25.37 -49.63
CA ALA A 858 18.57 26.60 -49.43
C ALA A 858 18.32 27.18 -48.04
N ASP A 859 17.08 27.19 -47.59
CA ASP A 859 16.69 27.74 -46.31
C ASP A 859 17.34 26.88 -45.18
N TYR A 860 17.23 25.56 -45.23
CA TYR A 860 17.97 24.67 -44.31
C TYR A 860 19.49 24.91 -44.30
N LEU A 861 20.12 25.08 -45.47
CA LEU A 861 21.58 25.20 -45.56
C LEU A 861 22.12 26.59 -45.21
N PHE A 862 21.34 27.64 -45.42
CA PHE A 862 21.84 29.02 -45.38
C PHE A 862 21.18 29.91 -44.33
N ASP A 863 19.92 29.66 -43.95
CA ASP A 863 19.21 30.47 -42.96
C ASP A 863 18.77 29.68 -41.72
N GLY A 864 18.75 28.34 -41.79
CA GLY A 864 18.37 27.47 -40.66
C GLY A 864 16.91 27.64 -40.24
N THR A 865 16.06 28.22 -41.09
CA THR A 865 14.65 28.52 -40.77
C THR A 865 13.75 27.29 -40.82
N ILE A 866 14.21 26.19 -41.42
CA ILE A 866 13.54 24.88 -41.37
C ILE A 866 14.50 23.76 -40.97
N THR A 867 13.95 22.69 -40.37
CA THR A 867 14.72 21.53 -39.93
C THR A 867 15.05 20.60 -41.11
N LYS A 868 15.97 19.67 -40.88
CA LYS A 868 16.31 18.62 -41.85
C LYS A 868 15.11 17.74 -42.21
N ASP A 869 14.23 17.47 -41.26
CA ASP A 869 13.06 16.61 -41.46
C ASP A 869 11.99 17.33 -42.29
N ASN A 870 11.87 18.65 -42.13
CA ASN A 870 11.02 19.50 -42.98
C ASN A 870 11.47 19.43 -44.46
N VAL A 871 12.78 19.44 -44.72
CA VAL A 871 13.33 19.28 -46.08
C VAL A 871 12.97 17.92 -46.66
N TYR A 872 13.04 16.84 -45.86
CA TYR A 872 12.64 15.51 -46.32
C TYR A 872 11.15 15.39 -46.59
N ALA A 873 10.31 16.06 -45.80
CA ALA A 873 8.86 16.12 -46.05
C ALA A 873 8.54 16.80 -47.39
N VAL A 874 9.18 17.94 -47.69
CA VAL A 874 9.03 18.65 -48.99
C VAL A 874 9.51 17.78 -50.16
N ILE A 875 10.68 17.13 -50.03
CA ILE A 875 11.22 16.23 -51.07
C ILE A 875 10.31 15.01 -51.26
N GLY A 876 9.82 14.41 -50.17
CA GLY A 876 8.92 13.27 -50.21
C GLY A 876 7.63 13.62 -50.95
N LYS A 877 7.03 14.77 -50.65
CA LYS A 877 5.83 15.23 -51.34
C LYS A 877 6.09 15.58 -52.82
N TYR A 878 7.26 16.13 -53.17
CA TYR A 878 7.62 16.37 -54.58
C TYR A 878 7.81 15.06 -55.37
N LEU A 879 8.39 14.03 -54.76
CA LEU A 879 8.71 12.77 -55.44
C LEU A 879 7.52 11.79 -55.49
N PHE A 880 6.63 11.85 -54.50
CA PHE A 880 5.57 10.86 -54.29
C PHE A 880 4.16 11.46 -54.27
N GLY A 881 4.03 12.78 -54.35
CA GLY A 881 2.76 13.54 -54.34
C GLY A 881 2.18 13.77 -55.73
#